data_AF-A0A257A1B9-F1
#
_entry.id   AF-A0A257A1B9-F1
#
_cell.length_a   1.000
_cell.length_b   1.000
_cell.length_c   1.000
_cell.angle_alpha   90.00
_cell.angle_beta   90.00
_cell.angle_gamma   90.00
#
_symmetry.space_group_name_H-M   'P 1'
#
loop_
_entity.id
_entity.type
_entity.pdbx_description
1 polymer ?
#
loop_
_entity_poly.entity_id
_entity_poly.type
_entity_poly.pdbx_seq_one_letter_code
_entity_poly.pdbx_strand_id
1 'polypeptide(L)'
;EIRGYLERAEEALKKRDLSNLGNYLQQSEEIIRRLSREMAKRAYESAKEIAESAKRAKIDLDRNGISETLREIEEFLKNEEFEKAVKNSIDIVSRIKVLKERRDLIYALQENLSKSIKKLREKNIDTSELENILNNSKKKLEDDEFDAAERLVREGLNKAIEIEMKKVVEDIKSKIVEGGDILKEFGFEKEYREITREFFERIKAKRYENIEKLGYETLEKINKKVEEIFENYVARVGDMVNNLREVGVEVDSSAIEKAREVFYERKIKDSFNILRRFEKEIKEIYEKEMKLKKIIENIDSIMNLASSMGIDIEKYKDEVREINEIEDLERKEAMAMKLVVDVKKDIRSKIENLIKTVENEINRLRRSGGDITTSEAMLNKAKNFLGDGQYKDALYHTLRAMGEIEKFEMQKSTAYGILKRIETKVKMMKNLLPKNIISEYEEARTLFLRGRYTESIEKSMEIGERLWKIEEILSIIKDKNSKIKIFIEQAGKAGFDTKNVLRLLAKAKNELKNLKYEEALKFVESAYKEAFRLSTQAMDMYREEYEKILKLLMSYGLRDYFDDALAIIDDAITSRDVETLKDRFEPLKLDVEKKIKEKMSEMIASINERIKIVEGEDPESARNLKTEISELEKLKDRDPIKFIELYERIDREVKLLMPKIIRTKLENLEKNISMYEEVGIKTSEYIEKISEIRMNLENMSYIELLNRIHTLEKNFQTYLREYAKNMMEKIDKTVSKYNVNKAKEFTSKMKKFIDEEKYLEALREKR
;
A
#
# COMPACT_ATOMS: atom_id res chain seq x y z
N GLU A 1 -87.18 -1.29 122.64
CA GLU A 1 -88.41 -0.89 123.37
C GLU A 1 -89.64 -1.64 122.87
N ILE A 2 -90.07 -1.44 121.61
CA ILE A 2 -91.17 -2.18 120.95
C ILE A 2 -91.08 -3.69 121.21
N ARG A 3 -89.91 -4.28 120.91
CA ARG A 3 -89.66 -5.71 121.13
C ARG A 3 -89.91 -6.16 122.57
N GLY A 4 -89.54 -5.35 123.55
CA GLY A 4 -89.76 -5.65 124.96
C GLY A 4 -91.24 -5.55 125.38
N TYR A 5 -92.03 -4.67 124.74
CA TYR A 5 -93.47 -4.63 124.95
C TYR A 5 -94.21 -5.75 124.23
N LEU A 6 -93.78 -6.12 123.03
CA LEU A 6 -94.31 -7.31 122.32
C LEU A 6 -94.01 -8.60 123.08
N GLU A 7 -92.82 -8.74 123.66
CA GLU A 7 -92.45 -9.91 124.48
C GLU A 7 -93.31 -9.98 125.76
N ARG A 8 -93.53 -8.84 126.45
CA ARG A 8 -94.42 -8.77 127.62
C ARG A 8 -95.89 -9.01 127.27
N ALA A 9 -96.34 -8.51 126.11
CA ALA A 9 -97.65 -8.81 125.57
C ALA A 9 -97.82 -10.32 125.35
N GLU A 10 -96.85 -10.95 124.67
CA GLU A 10 -96.86 -12.40 124.44
C GLU A 10 -96.90 -13.21 125.74
N GLU A 11 -96.18 -12.75 126.77
CA GLU A 11 -96.18 -13.38 128.09
C GLU A 11 -97.50 -13.21 128.85
N ALA A 12 -98.14 -12.04 128.74
CA ALA A 12 -99.48 -11.78 129.28
C ALA A 12 -100.55 -12.62 128.56
N LEU A 13 -100.45 -12.79 127.23
CA LEU A 13 -101.31 -13.69 126.46
C LEU A 13 -101.17 -15.15 126.93
N LYS A 14 -99.94 -15.63 127.18
CA LYS A 14 -99.69 -16.98 127.72
C LYS A 14 -100.31 -17.18 129.10
N LYS A 15 -100.31 -16.15 129.95
CA LYS A 15 -100.98 -16.15 131.27
C LYS A 15 -102.50 -15.92 131.18
N ARG A 16 -103.05 -15.76 129.96
CA ARG A 16 -104.45 -15.38 129.71
C ARG A 16 -104.86 -14.07 130.39
N ASP A 17 -103.89 -13.20 130.68
CA ASP A 17 -104.10 -11.87 131.23
C ASP A 17 -104.35 -10.90 130.08
N LEU A 18 -105.58 -10.93 129.57
CA LEU A 18 -106.01 -10.15 128.42
C LEU A 18 -105.92 -8.64 128.68
N SER A 19 -106.00 -8.21 129.94
CA SER A 19 -105.91 -6.79 130.30
C SER A 19 -104.48 -6.26 130.11
N ASN A 20 -103.48 -7.00 130.61
CA ASN A 20 -102.08 -6.59 130.44
C ASN A 20 -101.58 -6.80 129.01
N LEU A 21 -102.07 -7.82 128.30
CA LEU A 21 -101.83 -7.99 126.86
C LEU A 21 -102.29 -6.77 126.05
N GLY A 22 -103.53 -6.32 126.27
CA GLY A 22 -104.08 -5.14 125.60
C GLY A 22 -103.23 -3.89 125.85
N ASN A 23 -102.84 -3.66 127.11
CA ASN A 23 -101.98 -2.53 127.46
C ASN A 23 -100.60 -2.59 126.80
N TYR A 24 -99.94 -3.76 126.79
CA TYR A 24 -98.61 -3.89 126.21
C TYR A 24 -98.62 -3.81 124.68
N LEU A 25 -99.63 -4.36 124.01
CA LEU A 25 -99.80 -4.18 122.56
C LEU A 25 -100.10 -2.72 122.23
N GLN A 26 -100.96 -2.06 123.00
CA GLN A 26 -101.26 -0.64 122.83
C GLN A 26 -100.03 0.24 123.03
N GLN A 27 -99.19 -0.04 124.04
CA GLN A 27 -97.93 0.67 124.26
C GLN A 27 -96.91 0.41 123.15
N SER A 28 -96.83 -0.82 122.63
CA SER A 28 -96.00 -1.15 121.47
C SER A 28 -96.46 -0.41 120.21
N GLU A 29 -97.76 -0.40 119.94
CA GLU A 29 -98.38 0.31 118.83
C GLU A 29 -98.16 1.82 118.94
N GLU A 30 -98.27 2.39 120.14
CA GLU A 30 -98.02 3.81 120.39
C GLU A 30 -96.55 4.19 120.14
N ILE A 31 -95.60 3.32 120.52
CA ILE A 31 -94.17 3.52 120.21
C ILE A 31 -93.88 3.37 118.72
N ILE A 32 -94.48 2.37 118.03
CA ILE A 32 -94.37 2.22 116.57
C ILE A 32 -94.92 3.47 115.89
N ARG A 33 -96.11 3.93 116.28
CA ARG A 33 -96.76 5.13 115.74
C ARG A 33 -95.91 6.38 115.99
N ARG A 34 -95.31 6.53 117.17
CA ARG A 34 -94.37 7.62 117.48
C ARG A 34 -93.11 7.57 116.61
N LEU A 35 -92.47 6.41 116.49
CA LEU A 35 -91.26 6.25 115.69
C LEU A 35 -91.53 6.41 114.19
N SER A 36 -92.62 5.84 113.68
CA SER A 36 -93.04 6.03 112.29
C SER A 36 -93.36 7.50 112.01
N ARG A 37 -93.99 8.22 112.95
CA ARG A 37 -94.20 9.68 112.85
C ARG A 37 -92.88 10.45 112.82
N GLU A 38 -91.93 10.14 113.69
CA GLU A 38 -90.61 10.79 113.70
C GLU A 38 -89.82 10.50 112.42
N MET A 39 -89.83 9.26 111.95
CA MET A 39 -89.17 8.86 110.71
C MET A 39 -89.78 9.55 109.49
N ALA A 40 -91.11 9.61 109.41
CA ALA A 40 -91.82 10.31 108.35
C ALA A 40 -91.56 11.82 108.38
N LYS A 41 -91.51 12.45 109.56
CA LYS A 41 -91.13 13.87 109.70
C LYS A 41 -89.70 14.13 109.24
N ARG A 42 -88.72 13.31 109.68
CA ARG A 42 -87.33 13.46 109.24
C ARG A 42 -87.16 13.24 107.74
N ALA A 43 -87.85 12.24 107.17
CA ALA A 43 -87.85 11.98 105.74
C ALA A 43 -88.43 13.17 104.96
N TYR A 44 -89.55 13.73 105.43
CA TYR A 44 -90.17 14.92 104.85
C TYR A 44 -89.27 16.17 104.96
N GLU A 45 -88.67 16.44 106.13
CA GLU A 45 -87.73 17.55 106.32
C GLU A 45 -86.52 17.42 105.37
N SER A 46 -85.96 16.22 105.25
CA SER A 46 -84.87 15.95 104.30
C SER A 46 -85.30 16.14 102.84
N ALA A 47 -86.47 15.64 102.45
CA ALA A 47 -87.02 15.84 101.10
C ALA A 47 -87.27 17.33 100.81
N LYS A 48 -87.76 18.09 101.80
CA LYS A 48 -87.98 19.53 101.71
C LYS A 48 -86.69 20.33 101.59
N GLU A 49 -85.67 20.00 102.38
CA GLU A 49 -84.33 20.62 102.27
C GLU A 49 -83.69 20.35 100.91
N ILE A 50 -83.82 19.12 100.41
CA ILE A 50 -83.29 18.71 99.11
C ILE A 50 -84.06 19.39 97.97
N ALA A 51 -85.38 19.58 98.11
CA ALA A 51 -86.21 20.36 97.19
C ALA A 51 -85.84 21.85 97.21
N GLU A 52 -85.64 22.46 98.37
CA GLU A 52 -85.12 23.84 98.47
C GLU A 52 -83.72 23.99 97.86
N SER A 53 -82.86 22.98 98.01
CA SER A 53 -81.56 22.94 97.34
C SER A 53 -81.71 22.80 95.81
N ALA A 54 -82.66 22.01 95.33
CA ALA A 54 -82.98 21.88 93.90
C ALA A 54 -83.52 23.19 93.31
N LYS A 55 -84.40 23.88 94.05
CA LYS A 55 -84.91 25.21 93.71
C LYS A 55 -83.80 26.26 93.65
N ARG A 56 -82.87 26.24 94.60
CA ARG A 56 -81.64 27.07 94.56
C ARG A 56 -80.75 26.73 93.37
N ALA A 57 -80.77 25.47 92.93
CA ALA A 57 -80.17 24.99 91.70
C ALA A 57 -81.02 25.31 90.44
N LYS A 58 -82.07 26.14 90.56
CA LYS A 58 -83.01 26.56 89.51
C LYS A 58 -83.80 25.41 88.87
N ILE A 59 -83.95 24.27 89.54
CA ILE A 59 -84.87 23.22 89.11
C ILE A 59 -86.30 23.64 89.52
N ASP A 60 -87.21 23.70 88.56
CA ASP A 60 -88.62 24.01 88.79
C ASP A 60 -89.30 22.82 89.48
N LEU A 61 -89.57 22.99 90.77
CA LEU A 61 -90.20 21.97 91.59
C LEU A 61 -91.64 21.65 91.16
N ASP A 62 -92.34 22.62 90.56
CA ASP A 62 -93.73 22.45 90.14
C ASP A 62 -93.79 21.62 88.85
N ARG A 63 -92.98 21.97 87.84
CA ARG A 63 -92.92 21.23 86.56
C ARG A 63 -92.51 19.77 86.71
N ASN A 64 -91.69 19.46 87.71
CA ASN A 64 -91.22 18.11 87.97
C ASN A 64 -92.11 17.32 88.96
N GLY A 65 -93.28 17.87 89.34
CA GLY A 65 -94.24 17.23 90.25
C GLY A 65 -93.77 17.12 91.70
N ILE A 66 -92.65 17.76 92.05
CA ILE A 66 -92.04 17.69 93.38
C ILE A 66 -92.88 18.48 94.39
N SER A 67 -93.34 19.68 94.02
CA SER A 67 -94.18 20.51 94.91
C SER A 67 -95.50 19.84 95.26
N GLU A 68 -96.12 19.14 94.30
CA GLU A 68 -97.34 18.38 94.51
C GLU A 68 -97.08 17.20 95.45
N THR A 69 -96.04 16.42 95.17
CA THR A 69 -95.62 15.30 96.03
C THR A 69 -95.27 15.75 97.45
N LEU A 70 -94.67 16.95 97.63
CA LEU A 70 -94.42 17.53 98.96
C LEU A 70 -95.72 17.84 99.71
N ARG A 71 -96.75 18.37 99.03
CA ARG A 71 -98.08 18.61 99.63
C ARG A 71 -98.76 17.30 100.01
N GLU A 72 -98.67 16.27 99.16
CA GLU A 72 -99.18 14.93 99.46
C GLU A 72 -98.51 14.34 100.71
N ILE A 73 -97.19 14.50 100.86
CA ILE A 73 -96.47 14.05 102.06
C ILE A 73 -96.98 14.78 103.31
N GLU A 74 -97.22 16.10 103.25
CA GLU A 74 -97.83 16.85 104.36
C GLU A 74 -99.21 16.33 104.74
N GLU A 75 -100.02 15.95 103.75
CA GLU A 75 -101.35 15.37 103.97
C GLU A 75 -101.27 13.96 104.58
N PHE A 76 -100.37 13.10 104.08
CA PHE A 76 -100.09 11.78 104.67
C PHE A 76 -99.60 11.89 106.11
N LEU A 77 -98.78 12.90 106.44
CA LEU A 77 -98.36 13.17 107.81
C LEU A 77 -99.51 13.58 108.72
N LYS A 78 -100.49 14.36 108.22
CA LYS A 78 -101.69 14.77 108.97
C LYS A 78 -102.65 13.61 109.21
N ASN A 79 -102.85 12.75 108.21
CA ASN A 79 -103.71 11.56 108.28
C ASN A 79 -103.02 10.35 108.93
N GLU A 80 -101.76 10.53 109.37
CA GLU A 80 -100.93 9.51 110.01
C GLU A 80 -100.58 8.29 109.14
N GLU A 81 -100.59 8.47 107.83
CA GLU A 81 -100.14 7.49 106.83
C GLU A 81 -98.62 7.54 106.65
N PHE A 82 -97.87 7.26 107.73
CA PHE A 82 -96.43 7.51 107.80
C PHE A 82 -95.60 6.75 106.76
N GLU A 83 -96.00 5.54 106.37
CA GLU A 83 -95.27 4.75 105.37
C GLU A 83 -95.31 5.42 103.98
N LYS A 84 -96.47 5.94 103.57
CA LYS A 84 -96.62 6.66 102.30
C LYS A 84 -95.82 7.96 102.31
N ALA A 85 -95.84 8.69 103.44
CA ALA A 85 -95.03 9.89 103.63
C ALA A 85 -93.53 9.63 103.45
N VAL A 86 -93.00 8.54 104.05
CA VAL A 86 -91.59 8.14 103.89
C VAL A 86 -91.29 7.74 102.45
N LYS A 87 -92.14 6.91 101.83
CA LYS A 87 -91.95 6.45 100.45
C LYS A 87 -91.89 7.61 99.45
N ASN A 88 -92.83 8.55 99.53
CA ASN A 88 -92.85 9.71 98.66
C ASN A 88 -91.68 10.67 98.95
N SER A 89 -91.24 10.79 100.21
CA SER A 89 -90.05 11.57 100.54
C SER A 89 -88.79 11.00 99.88
N ILE A 90 -88.61 9.67 99.90
CA ILE A 90 -87.49 9.00 99.22
C ILE A 90 -87.57 9.18 97.70
N ASP A 91 -88.77 9.08 97.12
CA ASP A 91 -89.00 9.29 95.68
C ASP A 91 -88.56 10.71 95.26
N ILE A 92 -88.98 11.75 95.98
CA ILE A 92 -88.55 13.14 95.74
C ILE A 92 -87.02 13.26 95.77
N VAL A 93 -86.37 12.73 96.81
CA VAL A 93 -84.91 12.78 96.94
C VAL A 93 -84.22 12.11 95.75
N SER A 94 -84.72 10.95 95.33
CA SER A 94 -84.17 10.21 94.19
C SER A 94 -84.36 10.96 92.87
N ARG A 95 -85.55 11.54 92.61
CA ARG A 95 -85.83 12.33 91.41
C ARG A 95 -84.97 13.57 91.33
N ILE A 96 -84.86 14.33 92.42
CA ILE A 96 -84.00 15.52 92.49
C ILE A 96 -82.54 15.16 92.22
N LYS A 97 -82.06 14.05 92.77
CA LYS A 97 -80.69 13.59 92.53
C LYS A 97 -80.44 13.37 91.04
N VAL A 98 -81.33 12.64 90.36
CA VAL A 98 -81.24 12.40 88.91
C VAL A 98 -81.27 13.71 88.11
N LEU A 99 -82.16 14.65 88.45
CA LEU A 99 -82.26 15.95 87.77
C LEU A 99 -80.97 16.78 87.96
N LYS A 100 -80.39 16.80 89.15
CA LYS A 100 -79.11 17.48 89.42
C LYS A 100 -77.95 16.88 88.63
N GLU A 101 -77.80 15.54 88.67
CA GLU A 101 -76.75 14.84 87.93
C GLU A 101 -76.85 15.09 86.42
N ARG A 102 -78.09 15.09 85.89
CA ARG A 102 -78.33 15.36 84.47
C ARG A 102 -78.03 16.81 84.08
N ARG A 103 -78.43 17.77 84.92
CA ARG A 103 -78.11 19.18 84.73
C ARG A 103 -76.60 19.41 84.70
N ASP A 104 -75.87 18.83 85.65
CA ASP A 104 -74.42 19.00 85.76
C ASP A 104 -73.68 18.36 84.56
N LEU A 105 -74.16 17.22 84.06
CA LEU A 105 -73.66 16.63 82.80
C LEU A 105 -73.85 17.58 81.60
N ILE A 106 -75.04 18.17 81.46
CA ILE A 106 -75.34 19.10 80.35
C ILE A 106 -74.44 20.34 80.43
N TYR A 107 -74.21 20.90 81.63
CA TYR A 107 -73.26 22.00 81.81
C TYR A 107 -71.84 21.62 81.35
N ALA A 108 -71.36 20.44 81.72
CA ALA A 108 -70.03 19.97 81.29
C ALA A 108 -69.94 19.83 79.76
N LEU A 109 -71.00 19.32 79.13
CA LEU A 109 -71.09 19.23 77.67
C LEU A 109 -71.14 20.62 77.02
N GLN A 110 -71.91 21.57 77.57
CA GLN A 110 -72.00 22.95 77.07
C GLN A 110 -70.66 23.66 77.15
N GLU A 111 -69.91 23.45 78.24
CA GLU A 111 -68.56 23.98 78.41
C GLU A 111 -67.60 23.42 77.35
N ASN A 112 -67.67 22.12 77.07
CA ASN A 112 -66.88 21.49 76.01
C ASN A 112 -67.22 22.07 74.63
N LEU A 113 -68.50 22.26 74.32
CA LEU A 113 -68.93 22.86 73.06
C LEU A 113 -68.43 24.31 72.94
N SER A 114 -68.50 25.09 74.02
CA SER A 114 -67.96 26.46 74.10
C SER A 114 -66.44 26.49 73.84
N LYS A 115 -65.68 25.55 74.43
CA LYS A 115 -64.23 25.42 74.17
C LYS A 115 -63.96 25.08 72.71
N SER A 116 -64.74 24.20 72.09
CA SER A 116 -64.61 23.86 70.66
C SER A 116 -64.93 25.06 69.76
N ILE A 117 -65.99 25.82 70.06
CA ILE A 117 -66.32 27.07 69.35
C ILE A 117 -65.15 28.06 69.42
N LYS A 118 -64.57 28.27 70.60
CA LYS A 118 -63.43 29.17 70.76
C LYS A 118 -62.23 28.76 69.90
N LYS A 119 -61.87 27.47 69.92
CA LYS A 119 -60.77 26.92 69.10
C LYS A 119 -61.01 27.10 67.60
N LEU A 120 -62.24 26.88 67.14
CA LEU A 120 -62.61 27.08 65.73
C LEU A 120 -62.53 28.56 65.34
N ARG A 121 -62.96 29.48 66.20
CA ARG A 121 -62.88 30.93 65.98
C ARG A 121 -61.43 31.42 65.92
N GLU A 122 -60.53 30.91 66.78
CA GLU A 122 -59.10 31.22 66.72
C GLU A 122 -58.46 30.80 65.39
N LYS A 123 -59.05 29.83 64.68
CA LYS A 123 -58.66 29.40 63.33
C LYS A 123 -59.39 30.16 62.21
N ASN A 124 -60.11 31.25 62.53
CA ASN A 124 -60.95 32.03 61.60
C ASN A 124 -62.05 31.20 60.90
N ILE A 125 -62.61 30.19 61.57
CA ILE A 125 -63.70 29.37 61.04
C ILE A 125 -65.03 29.90 61.57
N ASP A 126 -66.07 29.97 60.72
CA ASP A 126 -67.41 30.42 61.11
C ASP A 126 -68.06 29.45 62.11
N THR A 127 -68.41 29.97 63.29
CA THR A 127 -69.02 29.23 64.41
C THR A 127 -70.47 29.60 64.67
N SER A 128 -71.09 30.42 63.82
CA SER A 128 -72.43 30.98 64.04
C SER A 128 -73.50 29.92 64.34
N GLU A 129 -73.44 28.78 63.63
CA GLU A 129 -74.40 27.69 63.82
C GLU A 129 -74.19 26.94 65.15
N LEU A 130 -72.94 26.73 65.57
CA LEU A 130 -72.61 26.09 66.85
C LEU A 130 -73.00 26.98 68.05
N GLU A 131 -72.84 28.30 67.90
CA GLU A 131 -73.26 29.29 68.89
C GLU A 131 -74.78 29.29 69.06
N ASN A 132 -75.53 29.19 67.95
CA ASN A 132 -76.98 29.01 67.99
C ASN A 132 -77.39 27.72 68.71
N ILE A 133 -76.72 26.59 68.42
CA ILE A 133 -76.98 25.32 69.11
C ILE A 133 -76.69 25.42 70.61
N LEU A 134 -75.56 26.02 71.00
CA LEU A 134 -75.18 26.22 72.40
C LEU A 134 -76.19 27.11 73.14
N ASN A 135 -76.62 28.21 72.52
CA ASN A 135 -77.61 29.13 73.10
C ASN A 135 -78.99 28.46 73.25
N ASN A 136 -79.43 27.69 72.24
CA ASN A 136 -80.68 26.94 72.30
C ASN A 136 -80.65 25.86 73.39
N SER A 137 -79.51 25.18 73.57
CA SER A 137 -79.35 24.22 74.67
C SER A 137 -79.42 24.90 76.04
N LYS A 138 -78.79 26.06 76.21
CA LYS A 138 -78.88 26.84 77.47
C LYS A 138 -80.32 27.19 77.81
N LYS A 139 -81.07 27.69 76.83
CA LYS A 139 -82.49 28.00 76.99
C LYS A 139 -83.31 26.76 77.38
N LYS A 140 -83.08 25.63 76.70
CA LYS A 140 -83.76 24.36 77.02
C LYS A 140 -83.41 23.82 78.41
N LEU A 141 -82.19 24.07 78.88
CA LEU A 141 -81.78 23.73 80.24
C LEU A 141 -82.48 24.63 81.29
N GLU A 142 -82.68 25.92 80.99
CA GLU A 142 -83.44 26.85 81.84
C GLU A 142 -84.93 26.51 81.92
N ASP A 143 -85.48 25.91 80.86
CA ASP A 143 -86.86 25.43 80.79
C ASP A 143 -87.07 24.03 81.43
N ASP A 144 -86.03 23.44 82.03
CA ASP A 144 -85.98 22.05 82.55
C ASP A 144 -86.23 20.95 81.49
N GLU A 145 -86.05 21.26 80.21
CA GLU A 145 -86.13 20.28 79.11
C GLU A 145 -84.79 19.55 78.91
N PHE A 146 -84.36 18.78 79.92
CA PHE A 146 -83.02 18.15 79.97
C PHE A 146 -82.69 17.26 78.75
N ASP A 147 -83.64 16.45 78.25
CA ASP A 147 -83.46 15.59 77.06
C ASP A 147 -83.17 16.39 75.78
N ALA A 148 -83.87 17.52 75.61
CA ALA A 148 -83.69 18.38 74.44
C ALA A 148 -82.37 19.15 74.55
N ALA A 149 -82.05 19.68 75.73
CA ALA A 149 -80.80 20.38 76.00
C ALA A 149 -79.59 19.48 75.76
N GLU A 150 -79.59 18.25 76.28
CA GLU A 150 -78.50 17.27 76.08
C GLU A 150 -78.29 16.93 74.60
N ARG A 151 -79.40 16.66 73.88
CA ARG A 151 -79.37 16.32 72.46
C ARG A 151 -78.75 17.43 71.61
N LEU A 152 -79.16 18.68 71.85
CA LEU A 152 -78.63 19.85 71.15
C LEU A 152 -77.13 19.99 71.37
N VAL A 153 -76.62 19.83 72.60
CA VAL A 153 -75.17 19.96 72.83
C VAL A 153 -74.39 18.83 72.17
N ARG A 154 -74.89 17.60 72.23
CA ARG A 154 -74.26 16.46 71.54
C ARG A 154 -74.23 16.67 70.03
N GLU A 155 -75.31 17.18 69.45
CA GLU A 155 -75.36 17.58 68.05
C GLU A 155 -74.33 18.68 67.75
N GLY A 156 -74.26 19.72 68.58
CA GLY A 156 -73.27 20.79 68.45
C GLY A 156 -71.84 20.30 68.55
N LEU A 157 -71.53 19.37 69.46
CA LEU A 157 -70.19 18.77 69.59
C LEU A 157 -69.82 17.96 68.35
N ASN A 158 -70.73 17.13 67.83
CA ASN A 158 -70.52 16.37 66.59
C ASN A 158 -70.30 17.30 65.40
N LYS A 159 -71.07 18.39 65.32
CA LYS A 159 -70.95 19.39 64.26
C LYS A 159 -69.65 20.19 64.35
N ALA A 160 -69.17 20.48 65.56
CA ALA A 160 -67.87 21.12 65.77
C ALA A 160 -66.72 20.24 65.26
N ILE A 161 -66.79 18.92 65.50
CA ILE A 161 -65.82 17.94 64.96
C ILE A 161 -65.88 17.92 63.43
N GLU A 162 -67.08 17.94 62.83
CA GLU A 162 -67.24 17.96 61.37
C GLU A 162 -66.63 19.23 60.74
N ILE A 163 -66.88 20.41 61.35
CA ILE A 163 -66.32 21.69 60.89
C ILE A 163 -64.79 21.68 60.99
N GLU A 164 -64.22 21.18 62.10
CA GLU A 164 -62.77 21.07 62.26
C GLU A 164 -62.15 20.14 61.21
N MET A 165 -62.74 18.97 60.99
CA MET A 165 -62.27 17.99 60.02
C MET A 165 -62.33 18.53 58.58
N LYS A 166 -63.39 19.27 58.21
CA LYS A 166 -63.47 19.90 56.88
C LYS A 166 -62.32 20.86 56.63
N LYS A 167 -61.96 21.68 57.62
CA LYS A 167 -60.86 22.64 57.46
C LYS A 167 -59.51 21.95 57.29
N VAL A 168 -59.22 20.93 58.11
CA VAL A 168 -57.99 20.13 57.99
C VAL A 168 -57.91 19.47 56.61
N VAL A 169 -59.02 18.92 56.12
CA VAL A 169 -59.11 18.31 54.78
C VAL A 169 -58.88 19.34 53.67
N GLU A 170 -59.43 20.56 53.78
CA GLU A 170 -59.18 21.63 52.80
C GLU A 170 -57.72 22.05 52.74
N ASP A 171 -57.07 22.20 53.90
CA ASP A 171 -55.67 22.60 53.98
C ASP A 171 -54.74 21.52 53.39
N ILE A 172 -55.01 20.24 53.68
CA ILE A 172 -54.31 19.11 53.06
C ILE A 172 -54.57 19.07 51.56
N LYS A 173 -55.83 19.24 51.13
CA LYS A 173 -56.22 19.25 49.72
C LYS A 173 -55.49 20.33 48.94
N SER A 174 -55.39 21.55 49.47
CA SER A 174 -54.66 22.65 48.80
C SER A 174 -53.21 22.27 48.53
N LYS A 175 -52.51 21.73 49.53
CA LYS A 175 -51.12 21.28 49.39
C LYS A 175 -50.96 20.12 48.41
N ILE A 176 -51.91 19.17 48.38
CA ILE A 176 -51.94 18.07 47.41
C ILE A 176 -52.10 18.61 45.98
N VAL A 177 -52.95 19.62 45.79
CA VAL A 177 -53.15 20.25 44.47
C VAL A 177 -51.89 21.00 44.04
N GLU A 178 -51.26 21.78 44.92
CA GLU A 178 -50.02 22.51 44.62
C GLU A 178 -48.89 21.58 44.16
N GLY A 179 -48.63 20.48 44.88
CA GLY A 179 -47.65 19.48 44.44
C GLY A 179 -48.09 18.77 43.15
N GLY A 180 -49.40 18.55 42.98
CA GLY A 180 -49.99 17.97 41.78
C GLY A 180 -49.79 18.77 40.51
N ASP A 181 -49.89 20.10 40.59
CA ASP A 181 -49.70 20.98 39.44
C ASP A 181 -48.26 20.89 38.92
N ILE A 182 -47.28 20.72 39.82
CA ILE A 182 -45.88 20.46 39.45
C ILE A 182 -45.74 19.09 38.78
N LEU A 183 -46.29 18.02 39.37
CA LEU A 183 -46.24 16.69 38.74
C LEU A 183 -46.83 16.71 37.32
N LYS A 184 -47.99 17.32 37.14
CA LYS A 184 -48.65 17.43 35.82
C LYS A 184 -47.80 18.19 34.81
N GLU A 185 -47.21 19.31 35.22
CA GLU A 185 -46.38 20.13 34.34
C GLU A 185 -45.14 19.39 33.82
N PHE A 186 -44.61 18.45 34.62
CA PHE A 186 -43.52 17.57 34.22
C PHE A 186 -43.98 16.23 33.63
N GLY A 187 -45.26 16.10 33.29
CA GLY A 187 -45.81 14.94 32.57
C GLY A 187 -46.22 13.75 33.45
N PHE A 188 -46.24 13.88 34.77
CA PHE A 188 -46.60 12.83 35.74
C PHE A 188 -48.08 12.89 36.17
N GLU A 189 -48.98 13.20 35.24
CA GLU A 189 -50.41 13.35 35.54
C GLU A 189 -51.05 12.02 35.99
N LYS A 190 -50.62 10.90 35.43
CA LYS A 190 -51.16 9.57 35.77
C LYS A 190 -50.78 9.18 37.19
N GLU A 191 -49.51 9.34 37.55
CA GLU A 191 -48.97 9.08 38.88
C GLU A 191 -49.63 9.98 39.92
N TYR A 192 -49.83 11.26 39.60
CA TYR A 192 -50.59 12.17 40.47
C TYR A 192 -52.01 11.66 40.75
N ARG A 193 -52.74 11.22 39.70
CA ARG A 193 -54.09 10.64 39.87
C ARG A 193 -54.03 9.38 40.72
N GLU A 194 -53.06 8.50 40.51
CA GLU A 194 -52.92 7.26 41.28
C GLU A 194 -52.65 7.51 42.77
N ILE A 195 -51.72 8.42 43.09
CA ILE A 195 -51.37 8.79 44.46
C ILE A 195 -52.55 9.43 45.18
N THR A 196 -53.33 10.27 44.49
CA THR A 196 -54.39 11.09 45.12
C THR A 196 -55.79 10.49 45.06
N ARG A 197 -56.00 9.44 44.26
CA ARG A 197 -57.32 8.81 44.01
C ARG A 197 -58.06 8.50 45.31
N GLU A 198 -57.43 7.76 46.21
CA GLU A 198 -58.08 7.30 47.45
C GLU A 198 -58.49 8.48 48.35
N PHE A 199 -57.62 9.48 48.48
CA PHE A 199 -57.90 10.68 49.28
C PHE A 199 -59.10 11.46 48.71
N PHE A 200 -59.11 11.75 47.41
CA PHE A 200 -60.20 12.50 46.79
C PHE A 200 -61.52 11.73 46.74
N GLU A 201 -61.49 10.40 46.56
CA GLU A 201 -62.69 9.56 46.62
C GLU A 201 -63.32 9.57 48.02
N ARG A 202 -62.52 9.47 49.09
CA ARG A 202 -63.02 9.54 50.47
C ARG A 202 -63.62 10.91 50.81
N ILE A 203 -62.99 12.00 50.36
CA ILE A 203 -63.54 13.36 50.51
C ILE A 203 -64.88 13.48 49.79
N LYS A 204 -64.97 13.02 48.54
CA LYS A 204 -66.20 13.07 47.74
C LYS A 204 -67.34 12.28 48.40
N ALA A 205 -67.01 11.16 49.04
CA ALA A 205 -67.94 10.33 49.79
C ALA A 205 -68.28 10.86 51.21
N LYS A 206 -67.71 12.00 51.63
CA LYS A 206 -67.83 12.57 53.00
C LYS A 206 -67.43 11.59 54.11
N ARG A 207 -66.49 10.67 53.83
CA ARG A 207 -65.95 9.72 54.81
C ARG A 207 -64.68 10.29 55.42
N TYR A 208 -64.82 10.96 56.55
CA TYR A 208 -63.70 11.66 57.22
C TYR A 208 -62.90 10.77 58.18
N GLU A 209 -63.26 9.49 58.32
CA GLU A 209 -62.52 8.53 59.15
C GLU A 209 -61.09 8.34 58.64
N ASN A 210 -60.10 8.66 59.48
CA ASN A 210 -58.66 8.60 59.17
C ASN A 210 -58.22 9.43 57.95
N ILE A 211 -59.04 10.40 57.51
CA ILE A 211 -58.77 11.19 56.30
C ILE A 211 -57.52 12.07 56.43
N GLU A 212 -57.25 12.57 57.63
CA GLU A 212 -56.07 13.38 57.95
C GLU A 212 -54.79 12.57 57.75
N LYS A 213 -54.73 11.36 58.32
CA LYS A 213 -53.60 10.43 58.14
C LYS A 213 -53.38 10.08 56.67
N LEU A 214 -54.43 9.68 55.97
CA LEU A 214 -54.36 9.39 54.52
C LEU A 214 -53.90 10.61 53.73
N GLY A 215 -54.37 11.79 54.11
CA GLY A 215 -53.98 13.07 53.52
C GLY A 215 -52.50 13.37 53.67
N TYR A 216 -51.94 13.20 54.86
CA TYR A 216 -50.51 13.37 55.11
C TYR A 216 -49.66 12.31 54.39
N GLU A 217 -50.09 11.04 54.36
CA GLU A 217 -49.41 9.99 53.58
C GLU A 217 -49.43 10.29 52.06
N THR A 218 -50.54 10.86 51.57
CA THR A 218 -50.67 11.29 50.18
C THR A 218 -49.72 12.47 49.89
N LEU A 219 -49.64 13.45 50.79
CA LEU A 219 -48.70 14.58 50.69
C LEU A 219 -47.24 14.12 50.70
N GLU A 220 -46.88 13.18 51.56
CA GLU A 220 -45.52 12.63 51.63
C GLU A 220 -45.12 11.98 50.30
N LYS A 221 -46.01 11.16 49.71
CA LYS A 221 -45.79 10.55 48.40
C LYS A 221 -45.63 11.59 47.29
N ILE A 222 -46.46 12.64 47.30
CA ILE A 222 -46.35 13.75 46.34
C ILE A 222 -45.02 14.48 46.51
N ASN A 223 -44.67 14.87 47.74
CA ASN A 223 -43.45 15.61 48.02
C ASN A 223 -42.21 14.83 47.60
N LYS A 224 -42.15 13.53 47.88
CA LYS A 224 -41.05 12.65 47.44
C LYS A 224 -40.94 12.64 45.91
N LYS A 225 -42.06 12.62 45.19
CA LYS A 225 -42.04 12.65 43.73
C LYS A 225 -41.65 14.02 43.18
N VAL A 226 -42.11 15.09 43.81
CA VAL A 226 -41.71 16.47 43.48
C VAL A 226 -40.19 16.66 43.68
N GLU A 227 -39.63 16.10 44.75
CA GLU A 227 -38.18 16.11 45.02
C GLU A 227 -37.40 15.35 43.93
N GLU A 228 -37.85 14.14 43.55
CA GLU A 228 -37.25 13.39 42.45
C GLU A 228 -37.29 14.19 41.12
N ILE A 229 -38.43 14.82 40.80
CA ILE A 229 -38.58 15.66 39.61
C ILE A 229 -37.62 16.86 39.67
N PHE A 230 -37.50 17.49 40.84
CA PHE A 230 -36.64 18.64 41.03
C PHE A 230 -35.16 18.27 40.86
N GLU A 231 -34.69 17.20 41.51
CA GLU A 231 -33.30 16.73 41.38
C GLU A 231 -32.96 16.33 39.94
N ASN A 232 -33.87 15.63 39.26
CA ASN A 232 -33.70 15.32 37.83
C ASN A 232 -33.63 16.57 36.97
N TYR A 233 -34.44 17.59 37.29
CA TYR A 233 -34.41 18.85 36.54
C TYR A 233 -33.10 19.63 36.79
N VAL A 234 -32.63 19.68 38.04
CA VAL A 234 -31.33 20.24 38.39
C VAL A 234 -30.20 19.54 37.64
N ALA A 235 -30.17 18.20 37.65
CA ALA A 235 -29.16 17.42 36.94
C ALA A 235 -29.14 17.75 35.45
N ARG A 236 -30.32 17.79 34.80
CA ARG A 236 -30.44 18.16 33.38
C ARG A 236 -29.91 19.56 33.09
N VAL A 237 -30.26 20.56 33.90
CA VAL A 237 -29.77 21.94 33.72
C VAL A 237 -28.25 22.00 33.99
N GLY A 238 -27.75 21.24 34.97
CA GLY A 238 -26.32 21.09 35.25
C GLY A 238 -25.55 20.48 34.07
N ASP A 239 -26.09 19.45 33.43
CA ASP A 239 -25.50 18.85 32.22
C ASP A 239 -25.41 19.87 31.08
N MET A 240 -26.42 20.73 30.92
CA MET A 240 -26.37 21.81 29.93
C MET A 240 -25.25 22.83 30.23
N VAL A 241 -25.05 23.18 31.50
CA VAL A 241 -23.92 24.03 31.93
C VAL A 241 -22.59 23.35 31.66
N ASN A 242 -22.45 22.07 31.99
CA ASN A 242 -21.21 21.31 31.78
C ASN A 242 -20.87 21.19 30.29
N ASN A 243 -21.86 20.91 29.43
CA ASN A 243 -21.66 20.88 27.98
C ASN A 243 -21.16 22.23 27.43
N LEU A 244 -21.63 23.35 27.99
CA LEU A 244 -21.12 24.68 27.64
C LEU A 244 -19.69 24.91 28.14
N ARG A 245 -19.35 24.43 29.35
CA ARG A 245 -17.98 24.49 29.87
C ARG A 245 -17.00 23.64 29.07
N GLU A 246 -17.41 22.47 28.59
CA GLU A 246 -16.59 21.62 27.73
C GLU A 246 -16.21 22.29 26.40
N VAL A 247 -17.07 23.20 25.91
CA VAL A 247 -16.77 24.02 24.72
C VAL A 247 -16.13 25.38 25.08
N GLY A 248 -15.71 25.56 26.34
CA GLY A 248 -14.97 26.74 26.81
C GLY A 248 -15.83 27.94 27.20
N VAL A 249 -17.15 27.78 27.34
CA VAL A 249 -18.04 28.86 27.79
C VAL A 249 -18.24 28.79 29.30
N GLU A 250 -17.79 29.81 30.02
CA GLU A 250 -18.05 29.93 31.45
C GLU A 250 -19.50 30.38 31.71
N VAL A 251 -20.26 29.53 32.41
CA VAL A 251 -21.62 29.83 32.86
C VAL A 251 -21.65 29.78 34.39
N ASP A 252 -22.17 30.84 35.01
CA ASP A 252 -22.38 30.93 36.45
C ASP A 252 -23.50 29.97 36.89
N SER A 253 -23.13 28.92 37.62
CA SER A 253 -24.04 27.90 38.14
C SER A 253 -24.74 28.32 39.45
N SER A 254 -24.56 29.55 39.95
CA SER A 254 -25.15 30.04 41.20
C SER A 254 -26.68 29.94 41.24
N ALA A 255 -27.35 30.03 40.09
CA ALA A 255 -28.79 29.87 39.97
C ALA A 255 -29.28 28.45 40.33
N ILE A 256 -28.46 27.41 40.10
CA ILE A 256 -28.77 26.03 40.48
C ILE A 256 -28.75 25.90 42.01
N GLU A 257 -27.70 26.41 42.66
CA GLU A 257 -27.57 26.37 44.11
C GLU A 257 -28.69 27.16 44.80
N LYS A 258 -29.00 28.36 44.26
CA LYS A 258 -30.12 29.16 44.75
C LYS A 258 -31.46 28.45 44.59
N ALA A 259 -31.68 27.73 43.48
CA ALA A 259 -32.88 26.93 43.32
C ALA A 259 -32.97 25.80 44.34
N ARG A 260 -31.85 25.11 44.64
CA ARG A 260 -31.78 24.07 45.69
C ARG A 260 -32.15 24.65 47.05
N GLU A 261 -31.55 25.77 47.44
CA GLU A 261 -31.84 26.46 48.70
C GLU A 261 -33.33 26.78 48.84
N VAL A 262 -33.92 27.43 47.82
CA VAL A 262 -35.35 27.80 47.80
C VAL A 262 -36.27 26.57 47.81
N PHE A 263 -35.85 25.46 47.20
CA PHE A 263 -36.61 24.20 47.23
C PHE A 263 -36.67 23.62 48.66
N TYR A 264 -35.54 23.54 49.36
CA TYR A 264 -35.48 23.02 50.72
C TYR A 264 -36.10 23.97 51.77
N GLU A 265 -36.23 25.27 51.47
CA GLU A 265 -37.09 26.22 52.20
C GLU A 265 -38.61 25.97 52.01
N ARG A 266 -38.99 24.94 51.25
CA ARG A 266 -40.38 24.58 50.88
C ARG A 266 -41.09 25.59 49.98
N LYS A 267 -40.36 26.48 49.30
CA LYS A 267 -40.89 27.37 48.26
C LYS A 267 -40.77 26.70 46.89
N ILE A 268 -41.44 25.56 46.75
CA ILE A 268 -41.25 24.64 45.62
C ILE A 268 -41.48 25.34 44.26
N LYS A 269 -42.54 26.14 44.13
CA LYS A 269 -42.86 26.81 42.85
C LYS A 269 -41.77 27.82 42.44
N ASP A 270 -41.17 28.50 43.41
CA ASP A 270 -40.15 29.51 43.15
C ASP A 270 -38.85 28.87 42.68
N SER A 271 -38.46 27.71 43.24
CA SER A 271 -37.24 27.01 42.81
C SER A 271 -37.33 26.51 41.35
N PHE A 272 -38.47 25.96 40.94
CA PHE A 272 -38.70 25.57 39.54
C PHE A 272 -38.67 26.78 38.59
N ASN A 273 -39.19 27.94 39.01
CA ASN A 273 -39.15 29.17 38.23
C ASN A 273 -37.71 29.70 38.04
N ILE A 274 -36.85 29.59 39.07
CA ILE A 274 -35.44 29.96 38.98
C ILE A 274 -34.75 29.08 37.93
N LEU A 275 -34.90 27.75 38.03
CA LEU A 275 -34.30 26.81 37.07
C LEU A 275 -34.79 27.05 35.64
N ARG A 276 -36.07 27.39 35.42
CA ARG A 276 -36.60 27.68 34.09
C ARG A 276 -36.01 28.91 33.44
N ARG A 277 -35.87 29.99 34.20
CA ARG A 277 -35.24 31.23 33.69
C ARG A 277 -33.80 30.94 33.31
N PHE A 278 -33.09 30.23 34.17
CA PHE A 278 -31.71 29.84 33.92
C PHE A 278 -31.56 28.88 32.73
N GLU A 279 -32.42 27.87 32.59
CA GLU A 279 -32.44 26.98 31.41
C GLU A 279 -32.65 27.77 30.11
N LYS A 280 -33.52 28.78 30.12
CA LYS A 280 -33.76 29.63 28.95
C LYS A 280 -32.51 30.43 28.57
N GLU A 281 -31.85 31.05 29.55
CA GLU A 281 -30.59 31.78 29.34
C GLU A 281 -29.50 30.87 28.78
N ILE A 282 -29.33 29.66 29.34
CA ILE A 282 -28.38 28.65 28.85
C ILE A 282 -28.66 28.26 27.39
N LYS A 283 -29.94 28.06 27.02
CA LYS A 283 -30.31 27.70 25.64
C LYS A 283 -29.94 28.81 24.65
N GLU A 284 -30.18 30.07 25.01
CA GLU A 284 -29.81 31.22 24.18
C GLU A 284 -28.29 31.31 23.97
N ILE A 285 -27.50 31.07 25.03
CA ILE A 285 -26.03 31.01 24.94
C ILE A 285 -25.59 29.86 24.02
N TYR A 286 -26.16 28.67 24.21
CA TYR A 286 -25.82 27.49 23.41
C TYR A 286 -26.11 27.67 21.92
N GLU A 287 -27.24 28.29 21.58
CA GLU A 287 -27.59 28.57 20.18
C GLU A 287 -26.62 29.57 19.53
N LYS A 288 -26.19 30.61 20.26
CA LYS A 288 -25.18 31.57 19.77
C LYS A 288 -23.84 30.88 19.56
N GLU A 289 -23.39 30.07 20.52
CA GLU A 289 -22.12 29.35 20.43
C GLU A 289 -22.09 28.36 19.26
N MET A 290 -23.17 27.60 19.05
CA MET A 290 -23.27 26.68 17.91
C MET A 290 -23.25 27.38 16.55
N LYS A 291 -23.81 28.59 16.46
CA LYS A 291 -23.70 29.41 15.24
C LYS A 291 -22.26 29.86 15.03
N LEU A 292 -21.61 30.35 16.08
CA LEU A 292 -20.22 30.80 16.02
C LEU A 292 -19.27 29.67 15.60
N LYS A 293 -19.41 28.48 16.18
CA LYS A 293 -18.62 27.29 15.82
C LYS A 293 -18.74 26.97 14.32
N LYS A 294 -19.95 27.00 13.76
CA LYS A 294 -20.16 26.80 12.31
C LYS A 294 -19.48 27.87 11.46
N ILE A 295 -19.42 29.12 11.94
CA ILE A 295 -18.71 30.21 11.25
C ILE A 295 -17.21 29.94 11.28
N ILE A 296 -16.64 29.54 12.42
CA ILE A 296 -15.21 29.21 12.56
C ILE A 296 -14.84 28.01 11.67
N GLU A 297 -15.61 26.93 11.68
CA GLU A 297 -15.40 25.78 10.78
C GLU A 297 -15.45 26.19 9.29
N ASN A 298 -16.31 27.15 8.96
CA ASN A 298 -16.39 27.72 7.61
C ASN A 298 -15.17 28.60 7.28
N ILE A 299 -14.65 29.37 8.24
CA ILE A 299 -13.38 30.12 8.09
C ILE A 299 -12.25 29.14 7.74
N ASP A 300 -12.10 28.06 8.49
CA ASP A 300 -11.05 27.05 8.23
C ASP A 300 -11.20 26.44 6.83
N SER A 301 -12.42 26.09 6.42
CA SER A 301 -12.68 25.52 5.09
C SER A 301 -12.31 26.51 3.96
N ILE A 302 -12.62 27.79 4.14
CA ILE A 302 -12.34 28.86 3.16
C ILE A 302 -10.85 29.21 3.17
N MET A 303 -10.20 29.26 4.33
CA MET A 303 -8.75 29.49 4.43
C MET A 303 -7.94 28.36 3.81
N ASN A 304 -8.36 27.11 3.99
CA ASN A 304 -7.74 25.96 3.32
C ASN A 304 -7.85 26.07 1.79
N LEU A 305 -9.03 26.50 1.29
CA LEU A 305 -9.20 26.79 -0.13
C LEU A 305 -8.27 27.91 -0.59
N ALA A 306 -8.22 29.03 0.13
CA ALA A 306 -7.35 30.17 -0.19
C ALA A 306 -5.87 29.76 -0.24
N SER A 307 -5.42 28.99 0.76
CA SER A 307 -4.05 28.46 0.83
C SER A 307 -3.71 27.56 -0.36
N SER A 308 -4.62 26.64 -0.73
CA SER A 308 -4.44 25.77 -1.90
C SER A 308 -4.33 26.54 -3.23
N MET A 309 -4.84 27.77 -3.27
CA MET A 309 -4.75 28.68 -4.40
C MET A 309 -3.51 29.60 -4.37
N GLY A 310 -2.65 29.44 -3.35
CA GLY A 310 -1.47 30.28 -3.13
C GLY A 310 -1.81 31.70 -2.72
N ILE A 311 -2.95 31.92 -2.06
CA ILE A 311 -3.26 33.18 -1.39
C ILE A 311 -2.52 33.19 -0.05
N ASP A 312 -1.85 34.30 0.27
CA ASP A 312 -1.20 34.47 1.56
C ASP A 312 -2.24 34.54 2.68
N ILE A 313 -2.30 33.46 3.47
CA ILE A 313 -3.25 33.31 4.57
C ILE A 313 -2.69 33.80 5.91
N GLU A 314 -1.44 34.25 5.98
CA GLU A 314 -0.80 34.53 7.27
C GLU A 314 -1.48 35.71 7.98
N LYS A 315 -1.85 36.75 7.22
CA LYS A 315 -2.67 37.87 7.71
C LYS A 315 -4.01 37.41 8.31
N TYR A 316 -4.62 36.36 7.75
CA TYR A 316 -5.91 35.84 8.22
C TYR A 316 -5.76 34.93 9.45
N LYS A 317 -4.64 34.21 9.58
CA LYS A 317 -4.38 33.42 10.78
C LYS A 317 -4.24 34.29 12.02
N ASP A 318 -3.60 35.44 11.89
CA ASP A 318 -3.51 36.39 12.99
C ASP A 318 -4.90 36.93 13.37
N GLU A 319 -5.75 37.27 12.40
CA GLU A 319 -7.15 37.62 12.65
C GLU A 319 -7.95 36.48 13.32
N VAL A 320 -7.72 35.21 12.95
CA VAL A 320 -8.35 34.05 13.63
C VAL A 320 -7.89 33.94 15.09
N ARG A 321 -6.60 34.20 15.38
CA ARG A 321 -6.09 34.21 16.75
C ARG A 321 -6.78 35.30 17.56
N GLU A 322 -6.86 36.51 17.03
CA GLU A 322 -7.58 37.63 17.67
C GLU A 322 -9.05 37.27 17.92
N ILE A 323 -9.75 36.65 16.96
CA ILE A 323 -11.13 36.18 17.12
C ILE A 323 -11.25 35.17 18.26
N ASN A 324 -10.29 34.24 18.38
CA ASN A 324 -10.33 33.21 19.40
C ASN A 324 -10.10 33.74 20.82
N GLU A 325 -9.37 34.85 20.97
CA GLU A 325 -9.11 35.52 22.26
C GLU A 325 -10.28 36.39 22.76
N ILE A 326 -11.29 36.65 21.93
CA ILE A 326 -12.47 37.45 22.33
C ILE A 326 -13.43 36.60 23.18
N GLU A 327 -13.73 37.07 24.38
CA GLU A 327 -14.73 36.44 25.27
C GLU A 327 -16.18 36.81 24.91
N ASP A 328 -16.41 38.02 24.39
CA ASP A 328 -17.74 38.49 23.99
C ASP A 328 -18.22 37.82 22.69
N LEU A 329 -19.24 36.98 22.79
CA LEU A 329 -19.74 36.17 21.67
C LEU A 329 -20.25 37.01 20.49
N GLU A 330 -20.88 38.16 20.74
CA GLU A 330 -21.44 39.01 19.67
C GLU A 330 -20.32 39.68 18.86
N ARG A 331 -19.31 40.21 19.56
CA ARG A 331 -18.12 40.78 18.92
C ARG A 331 -17.33 39.70 18.17
N LYS A 332 -17.20 38.51 18.75
CA LYS A 332 -16.52 37.36 18.13
C LYS A 332 -17.22 36.92 16.83
N GLU A 333 -18.55 36.81 16.85
CA GLU A 333 -19.35 36.51 15.66
C GLU A 333 -19.17 37.58 14.57
N ALA A 334 -19.24 38.86 14.92
CA ALA A 334 -19.11 39.96 13.96
C ALA A 334 -17.72 39.96 13.27
N MET A 335 -16.64 39.76 14.04
CA MET A 335 -15.29 39.67 13.48
C MET A 335 -15.10 38.42 12.62
N ALA A 336 -15.63 37.27 13.05
CA ALA A 336 -15.59 36.02 12.29
C ALA A 336 -16.32 36.16 10.93
N MET A 337 -17.51 36.76 10.91
CA MET A 337 -18.24 37.01 9.65
C MET A 337 -17.47 37.95 8.72
N LYS A 338 -16.86 39.01 9.27
CA LYS A 338 -16.04 39.94 8.49
C LYS A 338 -14.86 39.22 7.84
N LEU A 339 -14.14 38.39 8.59
CA LEU A 339 -13.03 37.59 8.09
C LEU A 339 -13.48 36.67 6.94
N VAL A 340 -14.62 35.98 7.07
CA VAL A 340 -15.20 35.17 5.98
C VAL A 340 -15.38 35.99 4.70
N VAL A 341 -15.89 37.22 4.80
CA VAL A 341 -16.10 38.10 3.65
C VAL A 341 -14.77 38.50 3.02
N ASP A 342 -13.77 38.86 3.84
CA ASP A 342 -12.46 39.30 3.38
C ASP A 342 -11.68 38.16 2.69
N VAL A 343 -11.68 36.94 3.24
CA VAL A 343 -11.05 35.78 2.58
C VAL A 343 -11.77 35.42 1.28
N LYS A 344 -13.11 35.44 1.26
CA LYS A 344 -13.90 35.18 0.05
C LYS A 344 -13.62 36.20 -1.06
N LYS A 345 -13.40 37.47 -0.71
CA LYS A 345 -13.05 38.53 -1.67
C LYS A 345 -11.71 38.25 -2.35
N ASP A 346 -10.70 37.82 -1.60
CA ASP A 346 -9.38 37.50 -2.16
C ASP A 346 -9.44 36.23 -3.02
N ILE A 347 -10.17 35.19 -2.59
CA ILE A 347 -10.46 33.99 -3.40
C ILE A 347 -11.12 34.38 -4.72
N ARG A 348 -12.18 35.19 -4.67
CA ARG A 348 -12.90 35.66 -5.86
C ARG A 348 -11.95 36.37 -6.82
N SER A 349 -11.17 37.33 -6.34
CA SER A 349 -10.19 38.07 -7.15
C SER A 349 -9.18 37.13 -7.83
N LYS A 350 -8.69 36.12 -7.11
CA LYS A 350 -7.77 35.12 -7.67
C LYS A 350 -8.42 34.29 -8.77
N ILE A 351 -9.66 33.82 -8.59
CA ILE A 351 -10.40 33.06 -9.62
C ILE A 351 -10.69 33.95 -10.83
N GLU A 352 -11.10 35.21 -10.64
CA GLU A 352 -11.32 36.16 -11.74
C GLU A 352 -10.07 36.37 -12.59
N ASN A 353 -8.90 36.48 -11.95
CA ASN A 353 -7.64 36.58 -12.67
C ASN A 353 -7.30 35.30 -13.45
N LEU A 354 -7.55 34.11 -12.88
CA LEU A 354 -7.39 32.84 -13.59
C LEU A 354 -8.34 32.72 -14.79
N ILE A 355 -9.61 33.08 -14.60
CA ILE A 355 -10.62 33.13 -15.67
C ILE A 355 -10.14 34.05 -16.80
N LYS A 356 -9.65 35.26 -16.49
CA LYS A 356 -9.11 36.19 -17.49
C LYS A 356 -7.92 35.60 -18.26
N THR A 357 -7.02 34.90 -17.57
CA THR A 357 -5.91 34.20 -18.23
C THR A 357 -6.44 33.15 -19.20
N VAL A 358 -7.36 32.30 -18.76
CA VAL A 358 -7.99 31.29 -19.62
C VAL A 358 -8.76 31.93 -20.78
N GLU A 359 -9.46 33.04 -20.58
CA GLU A 359 -10.14 33.80 -21.65
C GLU A 359 -9.15 34.30 -22.71
N ASN A 360 -8.03 34.88 -22.28
CA ASN A 360 -6.99 35.35 -23.19
C ASN A 360 -6.41 34.20 -24.01
N GLU A 361 -6.20 33.05 -23.38
CA GLU A 361 -5.71 31.84 -24.04
C GLU A 361 -6.73 31.26 -25.03
N ILE A 362 -8.01 31.18 -24.66
CA ILE A 362 -9.09 30.80 -25.59
C ILE A 362 -9.15 31.75 -26.77
N ASN A 363 -9.05 33.06 -26.54
CA ASN A 363 -9.05 34.07 -27.61
C ASN A 363 -7.84 33.91 -28.54
N ARG A 364 -6.66 33.60 -27.99
CA ARG A 364 -5.45 33.28 -28.76
C ARG A 364 -5.67 32.04 -29.63
N LEU A 365 -6.20 30.96 -29.04
CA LEU A 365 -6.52 29.73 -29.77
C LEU A 365 -7.57 29.95 -30.85
N ARG A 366 -8.63 30.72 -30.57
CA ARG A 366 -9.69 31.09 -31.52
C ARG A 366 -9.11 31.77 -32.77
N ARG A 367 -8.22 32.75 -32.58
CA ARG A 367 -7.54 33.45 -33.70
C ARG A 367 -6.66 32.51 -34.52
N SER A 368 -6.14 31.45 -33.91
CA SER A 368 -5.34 30.43 -34.59
C SER A 368 -6.16 29.29 -35.20
N GLY A 369 -7.50 29.38 -35.15
CA GLY A 369 -8.41 28.37 -35.70
C GLY A 369 -8.51 27.09 -34.87
N GLY A 370 -8.21 27.16 -33.57
CA GLY A 370 -8.31 26.00 -32.69
C GLY A 370 -9.74 25.70 -32.24
N ASP A 371 -10.03 24.41 -32.01
CA ASP A 371 -11.27 23.99 -31.38
C ASP A 371 -11.21 24.30 -29.88
N ILE A 372 -12.06 25.23 -29.47
CA ILE A 372 -12.14 25.77 -28.11
C ILE A 372 -13.48 25.45 -27.46
N THR A 373 -14.35 24.67 -28.13
CA THR A 373 -15.75 24.46 -27.72
C THR A 373 -15.85 23.95 -26.28
N THR A 374 -15.03 22.94 -25.95
CA THR A 374 -15.00 22.35 -24.61
C THR A 374 -14.45 23.33 -23.57
N SER A 375 -13.35 24.02 -23.87
CA SER A 375 -12.74 25.01 -22.96
C SER A 375 -13.67 26.19 -22.69
N GLU A 376 -14.40 26.67 -23.71
CA GLU A 376 -15.40 27.73 -23.58
C GLU A 376 -16.59 27.30 -22.72
N ALA A 377 -17.11 26.08 -22.95
CA ALA A 377 -18.20 25.55 -22.14
C ALA A 377 -17.80 25.43 -20.66
N MET A 378 -16.57 24.99 -20.37
CA MET A 378 -16.05 24.91 -19.00
C MET A 378 -15.84 26.30 -18.39
N LEU A 379 -15.30 27.25 -19.15
CA LEU A 379 -15.09 28.62 -18.69
C LEU A 379 -16.42 29.34 -18.39
N ASN A 380 -17.46 29.10 -19.19
CA ASN A 380 -18.80 29.63 -18.93
C ASN A 380 -19.40 29.05 -17.64
N LYS A 381 -19.24 27.74 -17.40
CA LYS A 381 -19.62 27.14 -16.11
C LYS A 381 -18.86 27.75 -14.94
N ALA A 382 -17.55 27.97 -15.09
CA ALA A 382 -16.73 28.60 -14.07
C ALA A 382 -17.22 30.00 -13.69
N LYS A 383 -17.60 30.82 -14.69
CA LYS A 383 -18.18 32.15 -14.46
C LYS A 383 -19.52 32.10 -13.73
N ASN A 384 -20.40 31.16 -14.09
CA ASN A 384 -21.69 30.99 -13.42
C ASN A 384 -21.48 30.61 -11.94
N PHE A 385 -20.65 29.60 -11.67
CA PHE A 385 -20.33 29.18 -10.30
C PHE A 385 -19.66 30.28 -9.49
N LEU A 386 -18.82 31.10 -10.11
CA LEU A 386 -18.22 32.26 -9.45
C LEU A 386 -19.29 33.31 -9.09
N GLY A 387 -20.24 33.57 -9.99
CA GLY A 387 -21.38 34.46 -9.74
C GLY A 387 -22.26 34.00 -8.58
N ASP A 388 -22.44 32.69 -8.42
CA ASP A 388 -23.21 32.06 -7.34
C ASP A 388 -22.42 31.94 -6.02
N GLY A 389 -21.15 32.36 -5.99
CA GLY A 389 -20.27 32.26 -4.81
C GLY A 389 -19.75 30.84 -4.54
N GLN A 390 -19.89 29.92 -5.48
CA GLN A 390 -19.38 28.54 -5.41
C GLN A 390 -17.92 28.48 -5.89
N TYR A 391 -17.02 29.02 -5.06
CA TYR A 391 -15.61 29.22 -5.43
C TYR A 391 -14.85 27.92 -5.77
N LYS A 392 -15.15 26.80 -5.10
CA LYS A 392 -14.50 25.51 -5.39
C LYS A 392 -14.82 25.01 -6.79
N ASP A 393 -16.08 25.06 -7.18
CA ASP A 393 -16.55 24.62 -8.50
C ASP A 393 -16.09 25.58 -9.61
N ALA A 394 -16.10 26.89 -9.33
CA ALA A 394 -15.56 27.90 -10.23
C ALA A 394 -14.08 27.65 -10.55
N LEU A 395 -13.26 27.39 -9.51
CA LEU A 395 -11.85 27.05 -9.68
C LEU A 395 -11.67 25.74 -10.45
N TYR A 396 -12.41 24.69 -10.09
CA TYR A 396 -12.34 23.39 -10.76
C TYR A 396 -12.58 23.51 -12.27
N HIS A 397 -13.66 24.19 -12.67
CA HIS A 397 -13.98 24.36 -14.08
C HIS A 397 -12.99 25.28 -14.82
N THR A 398 -12.43 26.28 -14.14
CA THR A 398 -11.37 27.13 -14.71
C THR A 398 -10.11 26.31 -15.01
N LEU A 399 -9.67 25.47 -14.06
CA LEU A 399 -8.49 24.60 -14.24
C LEU A 399 -8.74 23.53 -15.32
N ARG A 400 -9.95 22.97 -15.40
CA ARG A 400 -10.34 22.05 -16.49
C ARG A 400 -10.28 22.72 -17.85
N ALA A 401 -10.76 23.96 -17.98
CA ALA A 401 -10.68 24.72 -19.22
C ALA A 401 -9.21 24.93 -19.64
N MET A 402 -8.32 25.25 -18.67
CA MET A 402 -6.89 25.39 -18.90
C MET A 402 -6.23 24.08 -19.33
N GLY A 403 -6.56 22.95 -18.71
CA GLY A 403 -6.05 21.63 -19.11
C GLY A 403 -6.44 21.22 -20.53
N GLU A 404 -7.66 21.55 -20.99
CA GLU A 404 -8.06 21.30 -22.39
C GLU A 404 -7.31 22.22 -23.38
N ILE A 405 -6.98 23.46 -22.99
CA ILE A 405 -6.13 24.36 -23.78
C ILE A 405 -4.73 23.77 -23.93
N GLU A 406 -4.11 23.34 -22.83
CA GLU A 406 -2.77 22.73 -22.84
C GLU A 406 -2.74 21.46 -23.70
N LYS A 407 -3.77 20.61 -23.58
CA LYS A 407 -3.94 19.41 -24.41
C LYS A 407 -3.99 19.74 -25.88
N PHE A 408 -4.76 20.76 -26.27
CA PHE A 408 -4.84 21.24 -27.65
C PHE A 408 -3.46 21.71 -28.16
N GLU A 409 -2.72 22.49 -27.37
CA GLU A 409 -1.38 22.95 -27.75
C GLU A 409 -0.37 21.80 -27.88
N MET A 410 -0.43 20.82 -26.97
CA MET A 410 0.43 19.64 -27.03
C MET A 410 0.18 18.83 -28.30
N GLN A 411 -1.09 18.63 -28.67
CA GLN A 411 -1.47 17.96 -29.91
C GLN A 411 -0.95 18.73 -31.14
N LYS A 412 -1.09 20.06 -31.15
CA LYS A 412 -0.54 20.92 -32.21
C LYS A 412 0.97 20.75 -32.37
N SER A 413 1.72 20.88 -31.28
CA SER A 413 3.18 20.77 -31.29
C SER A 413 3.65 19.40 -31.77
N THR A 414 2.97 18.34 -31.29
CA THR A 414 3.24 16.95 -31.69
C THR A 414 2.98 16.74 -33.18
N ALA A 415 1.81 17.15 -33.67
CA ALA A 415 1.44 17.04 -35.08
C ALA A 415 2.46 17.76 -35.98
N TYR A 416 2.84 18.98 -35.62
CA TYR A 416 3.85 19.75 -36.35
C TYR A 416 5.21 19.05 -36.37
N GLY A 417 5.68 18.54 -35.23
CA GLY A 417 6.94 17.82 -35.13
C GLY A 417 6.99 16.56 -36.01
N ILE A 418 5.90 15.80 -36.08
CA ILE A 418 5.80 14.62 -36.96
C ILE A 418 5.76 15.06 -38.43
N LEU A 419 4.90 16.03 -38.78
CA LEU A 419 4.78 16.53 -40.16
C LEU A 419 6.11 17.07 -40.70
N LYS A 420 6.90 17.79 -39.89
CA LYS A 420 8.21 18.31 -40.28
C LYS A 420 9.22 17.19 -40.59
N ARG A 421 9.19 16.10 -39.82
CA ARG A 421 10.03 14.92 -40.09
C ARG A 421 9.61 14.23 -41.39
N ILE A 422 8.31 14.06 -41.62
CA ILE A 422 7.78 13.50 -42.86
C ILE A 422 8.15 14.40 -44.04
N GLU A 423 7.96 15.71 -43.93
CA GLU A 423 8.31 16.67 -44.96
C GLU A 423 9.79 16.54 -45.37
N THR A 424 10.68 16.39 -44.39
CA THR A 424 12.10 16.21 -44.64
C THR A 424 12.36 14.92 -45.43
N LYS A 425 11.74 13.80 -45.03
CA LYS A 425 11.85 12.52 -45.76
C LYS A 425 11.26 12.58 -47.17
N VAL A 426 10.09 13.20 -47.33
CA VAL A 426 9.43 13.42 -48.62
C VAL A 426 10.33 14.23 -49.56
N LYS A 427 10.94 15.32 -49.04
CA LYS A 427 11.90 16.15 -49.80
C LYS A 427 13.19 15.41 -50.17
N MET A 428 13.67 14.49 -49.33
CA MET A 428 14.87 13.69 -49.62
C MET A 428 14.61 12.63 -50.70
N MET A 429 13.45 11.96 -50.66
CA MET A 429 13.12 10.87 -51.58
C MET A 429 12.57 11.35 -52.94
N LYS A 430 11.97 12.54 -53.01
CA LYS A 430 11.48 13.20 -54.25
C LYS A 430 10.70 12.24 -55.16
N ASN A 431 11.26 11.93 -56.34
CA ASN A 431 10.66 11.12 -57.39
C ASN A 431 10.66 9.62 -57.08
N LEU A 432 11.23 9.21 -55.94
CA LEU A 432 11.23 7.83 -55.46
C LEU A 432 10.06 7.55 -54.53
N LEU A 433 9.02 8.39 -54.49
CA LEU A 433 7.83 8.18 -53.68
C LEU A 433 6.56 7.98 -54.51
N PRO A 434 5.65 7.09 -54.08
CA PRO A 434 4.33 6.94 -54.70
C PRO A 434 3.49 8.20 -54.54
N LYS A 435 2.72 8.55 -55.57
CA LYS A 435 1.85 9.75 -55.57
C LYS A 435 0.83 9.74 -54.42
N ASN A 436 0.35 8.57 -54.01
CA ASN A 436 -0.58 8.47 -52.88
C ASN A 436 0.08 8.88 -51.55
N ILE A 437 1.34 8.52 -51.29
CA ILE A 437 2.04 8.97 -50.07
C ILE A 437 2.16 10.50 -50.02
N ILE A 438 2.45 11.12 -51.17
CA ILE A 438 2.52 12.59 -51.28
C ILE A 438 1.13 13.21 -51.04
N SER A 439 0.08 12.64 -51.65
CA SER A 439 -1.29 13.10 -51.45
C SER A 439 -1.76 12.94 -50.00
N GLU A 440 -1.44 11.84 -49.36
CA GLU A 440 -1.76 11.57 -47.95
C GLU A 440 -1.02 12.53 -47.01
N TYR A 441 0.23 12.90 -47.35
CA TYR A 441 0.97 13.94 -46.60
C TYR A 441 0.32 15.32 -46.73
N GLU A 442 -0.11 15.73 -47.91
CA GLU A 442 -0.85 16.99 -48.08
C GLU A 442 -2.23 16.96 -47.39
N GLU A 443 -2.88 15.79 -47.33
CA GLU A 443 -4.09 15.58 -46.54
C GLU A 443 -3.79 15.74 -45.04
N ALA A 444 -2.76 15.09 -44.50
CA ALA A 444 -2.33 15.22 -43.11
C ALA A 444 -1.98 16.68 -42.74
N ARG A 445 -1.34 17.40 -43.67
CA ARG A 445 -1.05 18.83 -43.55
C ARG A 445 -2.32 19.68 -43.58
N THR A 446 -3.29 19.34 -44.42
CA THR A 446 -4.60 20.01 -44.46
C THR A 446 -5.36 19.80 -43.16
N LEU A 447 -5.35 18.58 -42.61
CA LEU A 447 -5.94 18.28 -41.29
C LEU A 447 -5.30 19.12 -40.19
N PHE A 448 -3.97 19.26 -40.20
CA PHE A 448 -3.24 20.15 -39.29
C PHE A 448 -3.67 21.61 -39.42
N LEU A 449 -3.75 22.13 -40.65
CA LEU A 449 -4.16 23.52 -40.89
C LEU A 449 -5.61 23.79 -40.49
N ARG A 450 -6.47 22.76 -40.50
CA ARG A 450 -7.85 22.81 -40.01
C ARG A 450 -8.00 22.62 -38.50
N GLY A 451 -6.89 22.51 -37.75
CA GLY A 451 -6.91 22.29 -36.30
C GLY A 451 -7.25 20.86 -35.86
N ARG A 452 -7.39 19.90 -36.80
CA ARG A 452 -7.67 18.49 -36.53
C ARG A 452 -6.36 17.73 -36.25
N TYR A 453 -5.70 18.09 -35.15
CA TYR A 453 -4.33 17.62 -34.87
C TYR A 453 -4.25 16.12 -34.59
N THR A 454 -5.23 15.52 -33.90
CA THR A 454 -5.22 14.07 -33.64
C THR A 454 -5.24 13.26 -34.94
N GLU A 455 -6.15 13.58 -35.85
CA GLU A 455 -6.23 12.91 -37.15
C GLU A 455 -5.00 13.19 -38.01
N SER A 456 -4.45 14.42 -37.93
CA SER A 456 -3.18 14.74 -38.57
C SER A 456 -2.03 13.88 -38.04
N ILE A 457 -1.96 13.63 -36.72
CA ILE A 457 -0.96 12.77 -36.08
C ILE A 457 -1.12 11.33 -36.58
N GLU A 458 -2.33 10.76 -36.52
CA GLU A 458 -2.62 9.39 -36.95
C GLU A 458 -2.20 9.17 -38.40
N LYS A 459 -2.69 10.03 -39.30
CA LYS A 459 -2.33 9.99 -40.72
C LYS A 459 -0.83 10.14 -40.95
N SER A 460 -0.20 11.06 -40.21
CA SER A 460 1.25 11.27 -40.28
C SER A 460 2.03 10.04 -39.81
N MET A 461 1.60 9.34 -38.76
CA MET A 461 2.25 8.13 -38.29
C MET A 461 2.20 7.00 -39.33
N GLU A 462 1.05 6.79 -39.97
CA GLU A 462 0.88 5.81 -41.06
C GLU A 462 1.84 6.10 -42.23
N ILE A 463 1.92 7.38 -42.64
CA ILE A 463 2.86 7.83 -43.67
C ILE A 463 4.30 7.58 -43.23
N GLY A 464 4.64 7.90 -41.99
CA GLY A 464 5.97 7.73 -41.42
C GLY A 464 6.46 6.28 -41.48
N GLU A 465 5.59 5.31 -41.14
CA GLU A 465 5.90 3.89 -41.22
C GLU A 465 6.17 3.42 -42.65
N ARG A 466 5.31 3.83 -43.60
CA ARG A 466 5.47 3.50 -45.02
C ARG A 466 6.75 4.10 -45.59
N LEU A 467 7.06 5.35 -45.25
CA LEU A 467 8.31 6.01 -45.65
C LEU A 467 9.54 5.29 -45.09
N TRP A 468 9.48 4.80 -43.85
CA TRP A 468 10.59 4.07 -43.24
C TRP A 468 10.89 2.76 -43.98
N LYS A 469 9.86 1.98 -44.35
CA LYS A 469 10.03 0.76 -45.16
C LYS A 469 10.68 1.05 -46.52
N ILE A 470 10.24 2.12 -47.19
CA ILE A 470 10.84 2.55 -48.47
C ILE A 470 12.31 2.97 -48.26
N GLU A 471 12.60 3.75 -47.21
CA GLU A 471 13.95 4.20 -46.86
C GLU A 471 14.92 3.03 -46.63
N GLU A 472 14.46 2.03 -45.86
CA GLU A 472 15.23 0.82 -45.57
C GLU A 472 15.59 0.07 -46.84
N ILE A 473 14.61 -0.19 -47.71
CA ILE A 473 14.83 -0.87 -48.99
C ILE A 473 15.81 -0.07 -49.87
N LEU A 474 15.65 1.25 -49.97
CA LEU A 474 16.55 2.12 -50.72
C LEU A 474 17.98 2.09 -50.18
N SER A 475 18.15 2.04 -48.85
CA SER A 475 19.45 1.94 -48.19
C SER A 475 20.14 0.62 -48.53
N ILE A 476 19.41 -0.51 -48.45
CA ILE A 476 19.91 -1.84 -48.83
C ILE A 476 20.32 -1.88 -50.30
N ILE A 477 19.49 -1.31 -51.19
CA ILE A 477 19.79 -1.22 -52.62
C ILE A 477 21.08 -0.42 -52.84
N LYS A 478 21.27 0.71 -52.15
CA LYS A 478 22.46 1.56 -52.26
C LYS A 478 23.73 0.82 -51.81
N ASP A 479 23.70 0.14 -50.67
CA ASP A 479 24.83 -0.65 -50.16
C ASP A 479 25.16 -1.84 -51.08
N LYS A 480 24.16 -2.58 -51.56
CA LYS A 480 24.43 -3.68 -52.49
C LYS A 480 24.98 -3.18 -53.83
N ASN A 481 24.51 -2.05 -54.34
CA ASN A 481 25.01 -1.48 -55.59
C ASN A 481 26.49 -1.06 -55.51
N SER A 482 26.95 -0.52 -54.38
CA SER A 482 28.37 -0.18 -54.21
C SER A 482 29.25 -1.44 -54.23
N LYS A 483 28.81 -2.52 -53.56
CA LYS A 483 29.50 -3.82 -53.57
C LYS A 483 29.47 -4.49 -54.95
N ILE A 484 28.33 -4.46 -55.64
CA ILE A 484 28.20 -4.97 -57.02
C ILE A 484 29.20 -4.29 -57.94
N LYS A 485 29.37 -2.97 -57.81
CA LYS A 485 30.35 -2.22 -58.62
C LYS A 485 31.76 -2.76 -58.45
N ILE A 486 32.19 -3.00 -57.20
CA ILE A 486 33.51 -3.57 -56.88
C ILE A 486 33.65 -4.97 -57.50
N PHE A 487 32.65 -5.84 -57.34
CA PHE A 487 32.70 -7.20 -57.88
C PHE A 487 32.69 -7.26 -59.41
N ILE A 488 31.92 -6.38 -60.08
CA ILE A 488 31.92 -6.25 -61.54
C ILE A 488 33.31 -5.82 -62.02
N GLU A 489 33.93 -4.84 -61.35
CA GLU A 489 35.26 -4.36 -61.72
C GLU A 489 36.32 -5.46 -61.58
N GLN A 490 36.32 -6.18 -60.46
CA GLN A 490 37.19 -7.33 -60.22
C GLN A 490 37.01 -8.44 -61.27
N ALA A 491 35.76 -8.87 -61.49
CA ALA A 491 35.45 -9.92 -62.47
C ALA A 491 35.81 -9.49 -63.90
N GLY A 492 35.54 -8.23 -64.26
CA GLY A 492 35.87 -7.67 -65.56
C GLY A 492 37.38 -7.57 -65.81
N LYS A 493 38.17 -7.18 -64.81
CA LYS A 493 39.64 -7.13 -64.90
C LYS A 493 40.25 -8.52 -65.18
N ALA A 494 39.62 -9.58 -64.66
CA ALA A 494 39.97 -10.98 -64.90
C ALA A 494 39.36 -11.58 -66.18
N GLY A 495 38.61 -10.80 -66.98
CA GLY A 495 38.08 -11.21 -68.28
C GLY A 495 36.72 -11.90 -68.26
N PHE A 496 36.01 -11.93 -67.13
CA PHE A 496 34.66 -12.51 -67.05
C PHE A 496 33.59 -11.57 -67.64
N ASP A 497 32.58 -12.15 -68.32
CA ASP A 497 31.47 -11.37 -68.89
C ASP A 497 30.48 -10.90 -67.80
N THR A 498 30.41 -9.59 -67.59
CA THR A 498 29.53 -8.95 -66.59
C THR A 498 28.20 -8.45 -67.16
N LYS A 499 27.90 -8.69 -68.45
CA LYS A 499 26.67 -8.20 -69.11
C LYS A 499 25.38 -8.61 -68.41
N ASN A 500 25.31 -9.84 -67.88
CA ASN A 500 24.11 -10.31 -67.19
C ASN A 500 23.85 -9.52 -65.89
N VAL A 501 24.90 -9.20 -65.13
CA VAL A 501 24.81 -8.37 -63.91
C VAL A 501 24.31 -6.98 -64.28
N LEU A 502 24.87 -6.36 -65.33
CA LEU A 502 24.44 -5.05 -65.81
C LEU A 502 22.98 -5.05 -66.28
N ARG A 503 22.53 -6.14 -66.93
CA ARG A 503 21.12 -6.32 -67.33
C ARG A 503 20.19 -6.39 -66.11
N LEU A 504 20.57 -7.10 -65.05
CA LEU A 504 19.80 -7.18 -63.81
C LEU A 504 19.75 -5.81 -63.09
N LEU A 505 20.86 -5.07 -63.05
CA LEU A 505 20.87 -3.69 -62.53
C LEU A 505 19.99 -2.75 -63.34
N ALA A 506 19.96 -2.89 -64.67
CA ALA A 506 19.06 -2.11 -65.52
C ALA A 506 17.58 -2.41 -65.23
N LYS A 507 17.22 -3.68 -65.01
CA LYS A 507 15.87 -4.08 -64.57
C LYS A 507 15.54 -3.51 -63.20
N ALA A 508 16.44 -3.62 -62.22
CA ALA A 508 16.26 -3.03 -60.90
C ALA A 508 16.01 -1.52 -60.97
N LYS A 509 16.80 -0.80 -61.79
CA LYS A 509 16.63 0.64 -62.01
C LYS A 509 15.28 0.96 -62.65
N ASN A 510 14.78 0.11 -63.53
CA ASN A 510 13.46 0.27 -64.14
C ASN A 510 12.33 0.05 -63.13
N GLU A 511 12.38 -1.01 -62.32
CA GLU A 511 11.39 -1.24 -61.25
C GLU A 511 11.41 -0.12 -60.21
N LEU A 512 12.59 0.41 -59.88
CA LEU A 512 12.72 1.54 -58.97
C LEU A 512 12.08 2.82 -59.54
N LYS A 513 12.23 3.07 -60.85
CA LYS A 513 11.52 4.16 -61.55
C LYS A 513 10.00 3.97 -61.55
N ASN A 514 9.54 2.72 -61.56
CA ASN A 514 8.13 2.34 -61.47
C ASN A 514 7.63 2.25 -60.02
N LEU A 515 8.47 2.61 -59.03
CA LEU A 515 8.15 2.62 -57.60
C LEU A 515 7.79 1.24 -57.03
N LYS A 516 8.35 0.19 -57.61
CA LYS A 516 8.25 -1.20 -57.18
C LYS A 516 9.52 -1.59 -56.42
N TYR A 517 9.59 -1.20 -55.15
CA TYR A 517 10.82 -1.24 -54.35
C TYR A 517 11.28 -2.67 -54.06
N GLU A 518 10.35 -3.55 -53.74
CA GLU A 518 10.59 -4.95 -53.41
C GLU A 518 11.10 -5.72 -54.64
N GLU A 519 10.51 -5.49 -55.82
CA GLU A 519 10.97 -6.05 -57.08
C GLU A 519 12.35 -5.51 -57.47
N ALA A 520 12.58 -4.21 -57.29
CA ALA A 520 13.89 -3.60 -57.52
C ALA A 520 14.95 -4.25 -56.62
N LEU A 521 14.65 -4.46 -55.33
CA LEU A 521 15.54 -5.14 -54.39
C LEU A 521 15.84 -6.57 -54.84
N LYS A 522 14.84 -7.36 -55.25
CA LYS A 522 15.03 -8.73 -55.77
C LYS A 522 15.99 -8.77 -56.96
N PHE A 523 15.90 -7.80 -57.87
CA PHE A 523 16.82 -7.71 -59.00
C PHE A 523 18.24 -7.31 -58.57
N VAL A 524 18.39 -6.39 -57.61
CA VAL A 524 19.69 -6.01 -57.03
C VAL A 524 20.33 -7.19 -56.30
N GLU A 525 19.57 -7.96 -55.54
CA GLU A 525 20.08 -9.15 -54.86
C GLU A 525 20.53 -10.23 -55.84
N SER A 526 19.78 -10.41 -56.92
CA SER A 526 20.15 -11.33 -58.00
C SER A 526 21.44 -10.87 -58.71
N ALA A 527 21.55 -9.56 -58.97
CA ALA A 527 22.76 -8.96 -59.51
C ALA A 527 23.95 -9.11 -58.55
N TYR A 528 23.75 -8.92 -57.25
CA TYR A 528 24.76 -9.11 -56.21
C TYR A 528 25.28 -10.54 -56.18
N LYS A 529 24.38 -11.53 -56.14
CA LYS A 529 24.76 -12.95 -56.14
C LYS A 529 25.57 -13.30 -57.38
N GLU A 530 25.14 -12.83 -58.54
CA GLU A 530 25.84 -13.11 -59.80
C GLU A 530 27.20 -12.41 -59.88
N ALA A 531 27.29 -11.13 -59.48
CA ALA A 531 28.56 -10.40 -59.45
C ALA A 531 29.56 -11.04 -58.49
N PHE A 532 29.09 -11.42 -57.30
CA PHE A 532 29.90 -12.11 -56.29
C PHE A 532 30.39 -13.48 -56.81
N ARG A 533 29.52 -14.23 -57.49
CA ARG A 533 29.88 -15.51 -58.12
C ARG A 533 31.00 -15.32 -59.15
N LEU A 534 30.87 -14.34 -60.03
CA LEU A 534 31.89 -14.03 -61.05
C LEU A 534 33.22 -13.56 -60.43
N SER A 535 33.19 -12.69 -59.42
CA SER A 535 34.40 -12.26 -58.69
C SER A 535 35.07 -13.43 -57.98
N THR A 536 34.29 -14.36 -57.41
CA THR A 536 34.84 -15.57 -56.78
C THR A 536 35.49 -16.49 -57.81
N GLN A 537 34.86 -16.72 -58.96
CA GLN A 537 35.47 -17.49 -60.05
C GLN A 537 36.78 -16.86 -60.55
N ALA A 538 36.86 -15.53 -60.61
CA ALA A 538 38.10 -14.83 -60.94
C ALA A 538 39.21 -15.12 -59.92
N MET A 539 38.89 -15.05 -58.62
CA MET A 539 39.85 -15.38 -57.56
C MET A 539 40.31 -16.84 -57.60
N ASP A 540 39.38 -17.77 -57.81
CA ASP A 540 39.69 -19.21 -57.87
C ASP A 540 40.62 -19.54 -59.04
N MET A 541 40.42 -18.91 -60.21
CA MET A 541 41.32 -19.04 -61.36
C MET A 541 42.77 -18.64 -61.02
N TYR A 542 42.95 -17.49 -60.36
CA TYR A 542 44.30 -17.07 -59.93
C TYR A 542 44.89 -17.98 -58.86
N ARG A 543 44.06 -18.49 -57.94
CA ARG A 543 44.49 -19.43 -56.90
C ARG A 543 44.97 -20.76 -57.48
N GLU A 544 44.23 -21.33 -58.42
CA GLU A 544 44.60 -22.59 -59.07
C GLU A 544 45.92 -22.47 -59.83
N GLU A 545 46.12 -21.37 -60.58
CA GLU A 545 47.39 -21.12 -61.26
C GLU A 545 48.53 -20.89 -60.26
N TYR A 546 48.28 -20.17 -59.17
CA TYR A 546 49.27 -19.93 -58.11
C TYR A 546 49.72 -21.23 -57.44
N GLU A 547 48.79 -22.14 -57.15
CA GLU A 547 49.11 -23.47 -56.60
C GLU A 547 49.98 -24.30 -57.55
N LYS A 548 49.79 -24.18 -58.88
CA LYS A 548 50.66 -24.83 -59.87
C LYS A 548 52.09 -24.28 -59.79
N ILE A 549 52.24 -22.96 -59.68
CA ILE A 549 53.54 -22.29 -59.53
C ILE A 549 54.22 -22.74 -58.23
N LEU A 550 53.50 -22.74 -57.10
CA LEU A 550 54.03 -23.18 -55.81
C LEU A 550 54.52 -24.63 -55.84
N LYS A 551 53.77 -25.54 -56.46
CA LYS A 551 54.18 -26.95 -56.61
C LYS A 551 55.48 -27.08 -57.40
N LEU A 552 55.61 -26.33 -58.49
CA LEU A 552 56.84 -26.28 -59.29
C LEU A 552 58.01 -25.71 -58.47
N LEU A 553 57.80 -24.62 -57.75
CA LEU A 553 58.86 -24.03 -56.91
C LEU A 553 59.34 -24.99 -55.82
N MET A 554 58.43 -25.74 -55.19
CA MET A 554 58.78 -26.74 -54.18
C MET A 554 59.55 -27.92 -54.78
N SER A 555 59.17 -28.44 -55.96
CA SER A 555 59.88 -29.58 -56.58
C SER A 555 61.32 -29.25 -56.97
N TYR A 556 61.62 -27.97 -57.21
CA TYR A 556 62.96 -27.49 -57.55
C TYR A 556 63.74 -26.89 -56.37
N GLY A 557 63.14 -26.83 -55.17
CA GLY A 557 63.76 -26.21 -54.00
C GLY A 557 64.01 -24.71 -54.17
N LEU A 558 63.15 -24.02 -54.93
CA LEU A 558 63.26 -22.60 -55.28
C LEU A 558 62.29 -21.71 -54.50
N ARG A 559 61.47 -22.25 -53.59
CA ARG A 559 60.46 -21.48 -52.86
C ARG A 559 61.04 -20.26 -52.15
N ASP A 560 62.11 -20.44 -51.40
CA ASP A 560 62.75 -19.38 -50.60
C ASP A 560 63.31 -18.25 -51.49
N TYR A 561 63.63 -18.54 -52.74
CA TYR A 561 64.09 -17.53 -53.70
C TYR A 561 63.00 -16.53 -54.09
N PHE A 562 61.73 -16.95 -54.01
CA PHE A 562 60.57 -16.15 -54.41
C PHE A 562 59.70 -15.71 -53.22
N ASP A 563 60.15 -15.89 -51.98
CA ASP A 563 59.31 -15.71 -50.78
C ASP A 563 58.60 -14.35 -50.72
N ASP A 564 59.33 -13.26 -50.99
CA ASP A 564 58.74 -11.91 -51.03
C ASP A 564 57.63 -11.76 -52.08
N ALA A 565 57.83 -12.33 -53.28
CA ALA A 565 56.85 -12.27 -54.35
C ALA A 565 55.64 -13.16 -54.07
N LEU A 566 55.86 -14.33 -53.45
CA LEU A 566 54.81 -15.24 -53.00
C LEU A 566 53.99 -14.59 -51.88
N ALA A 567 54.62 -13.92 -50.91
CA ALA A 567 53.93 -13.21 -49.83
C ALA A 567 53.00 -12.11 -50.37
N ILE A 568 53.43 -11.34 -51.37
CA ILE A 568 52.58 -10.32 -52.02
C ILE A 568 51.35 -10.96 -52.69
N ILE A 569 51.53 -12.12 -53.35
CA ILE A 569 50.42 -12.84 -53.97
C ILE A 569 49.50 -13.46 -52.91
N ASP A 570 50.03 -14.03 -51.84
CA ASP A 570 49.26 -14.59 -50.71
C ASP A 570 48.41 -13.51 -50.03
N ASP A 571 48.98 -12.33 -49.80
CA ASP A 571 48.28 -11.16 -49.28
C ASP A 571 47.18 -10.68 -50.24
N ALA A 572 47.46 -10.66 -51.55
CA ALA A 572 46.49 -10.29 -52.58
C ALA A 572 45.35 -11.33 -52.70
N ILE A 573 45.63 -12.63 -52.55
CA ILE A 573 44.62 -13.69 -52.50
C ILE A 573 43.74 -13.50 -51.25
N THR A 574 44.36 -13.26 -50.10
CA THR A 574 43.67 -13.10 -48.80
C THR A 574 42.78 -11.85 -48.78
N SER A 575 43.28 -10.74 -49.31
CA SER A 575 42.54 -9.47 -49.41
C SER A 575 41.57 -9.41 -50.59
N ARG A 576 41.56 -10.43 -51.47
CA ARG A 576 40.77 -10.50 -52.71
C ARG A 576 41.07 -9.36 -53.68
N ASP A 577 42.33 -8.96 -53.76
CA ASP A 577 42.81 -7.91 -54.66
C ASP A 577 43.19 -8.49 -56.03
N VAL A 578 42.18 -8.61 -56.90
CA VAL A 578 42.33 -9.11 -58.27
C VAL A 578 43.27 -8.25 -59.12
N GLU A 579 43.42 -6.96 -58.81
CA GLU A 579 44.29 -6.06 -59.57
C GLU A 579 45.76 -6.36 -59.27
N THR A 580 46.12 -6.45 -57.99
CA THR A 580 47.47 -6.87 -57.59
C THR A 580 47.79 -8.28 -58.09
N LEU A 581 46.82 -9.21 -58.05
CA LEU A 581 47.00 -10.54 -58.63
C LEU A 581 47.32 -10.47 -60.13
N LYS A 582 46.51 -9.76 -60.91
CA LYS A 582 46.74 -9.63 -62.35
C LYS A 582 48.12 -9.05 -62.68
N ASP A 583 48.53 -8.01 -61.96
CA ASP A 583 49.76 -7.26 -62.27
C ASP A 583 51.03 -8.00 -61.83
N ARG A 584 50.96 -8.81 -60.76
CA ARG A 584 52.12 -9.50 -60.19
C ARG A 584 52.25 -10.96 -60.62
N PHE A 585 51.15 -11.59 -61.02
CA PHE A 585 51.12 -13.02 -61.29
C PHE A 585 51.87 -13.41 -62.57
N GLU A 586 51.66 -12.71 -63.69
CA GLU A 586 52.37 -12.99 -64.95
C GLU A 586 53.89 -12.75 -64.85
N PRO A 587 54.37 -11.63 -64.25
CA PRO A 587 55.80 -11.47 -63.99
C PRO A 587 56.39 -12.59 -63.13
N LEU A 588 55.71 -12.95 -62.04
CA LEU A 588 56.14 -14.05 -61.17
C LEU A 588 56.25 -15.36 -61.97
N LYS A 589 55.25 -15.69 -62.78
CA LYS A 589 55.26 -16.89 -63.62
C LYS A 589 56.47 -16.93 -64.55
N LEU A 590 56.75 -15.83 -65.24
CA LEU A 590 57.91 -15.73 -66.15
C LEU A 590 59.25 -15.86 -65.41
N ASP A 591 59.38 -15.22 -64.25
CA ASP A 591 60.60 -15.30 -63.43
C ASP A 591 60.81 -16.71 -62.88
N VAL A 592 59.75 -17.38 -62.44
CA VAL A 592 59.76 -18.78 -62.00
C VAL A 592 60.18 -19.70 -63.13
N GLU A 593 59.56 -19.58 -64.31
CA GLU A 593 59.91 -20.39 -65.49
C GLU A 593 61.40 -20.22 -65.87
N LYS A 594 61.89 -18.98 -65.89
CA LYS A 594 63.31 -18.69 -66.15
C LYS A 594 64.21 -19.35 -65.10
N LYS A 595 63.90 -19.20 -63.81
CA LYS A 595 64.73 -19.72 -62.73
C LYS A 595 64.75 -21.24 -62.67
N ILE A 596 63.61 -21.88 -62.97
CA ILE A 596 63.51 -23.33 -63.12
C ILE A 596 64.44 -23.81 -64.25
N LYS A 597 64.46 -23.15 -65.41
CA LYS A 597 65.36 -23.52 -66.52
C LYS A 597 66.85 -23.39 -66.17
N GLU A 598 67.21 -22.35 -65.43
CA GLU A 598 68.56 -22.22 -64.87
C GLU A 598 68.88 -23.41 -63.97
N LYS A 599 67.97 -23.74 -63.04
CA LYS A 599 68.15 -24.85 -62.10
C LYS A 599 68.27 -26.21 -62.78
N MET A 600 67.44 -26.47 -63.79
CA MET A 600 67.53 -27.67 -64.62
C MET A 600 68.88 -27.79 -65.32
N SER A 601 69.43 -26.67 -65.81
CA SER A 601 70.73 -26.65 -66.48
C SER A 601 71.86 -26.99 -65.50
N GLU A 602 71.81 -26.46 -64.27
CA GLU A 602 72.73 -26.83 -63.19
C GLU A 602 72.64 -28.33 -62.86
N MET A 603 71.42 -28.87 -62.80
CA MET A 603 71.16 -30.28 -62.53
C MET A 603 71.73 -31.19 -63.63
N ILE A 604 71.48 -30.86 -64.91
CA ILE A 604 72.08 -31.57 -66.06
C ILE A 604 73.61 -31.52 -66.00
N ALA A 605 74.21 -30.36 -65.69
CA ALA A 605 75.66 -30.23 -65.61
C ALA A 605 76.25 -31.12 -64.50
N SER A 606 75.65 -31.10 -63.31
CA SER A 606 76.05 -31.90 -62.15
C SER A 606 75.98 -33.40 -62.43
N ILE A 607 74.90 -33.87 -63.07
CA ILE A 607 74.75 -35.30 -63.37
C ILE A 607 75.66 -35.74 -64.53
N ASN A 608 75.90 -34.89 -65.53
CA ASN A 608 76.88 -35.14 -66.59
C ASN A 608 78.30 -35.32 -66.06
N GLU A 609 78.70 -34.51 -65.07
CA GLU A 609 80.00 -34.65 -64.41
C GLU A 609 80.15 -36.03 -63.75
N ARG A 610 79.10 -36.51 -63.07
CA ARG A 610 79.08 -37.85 -62.46
C ARG A 610 79.07 -38.96 -63.50
N ILE A 611 78.35 -38.80 -64.61
CA ILE A 611 78.31 -39.81 -65.68
C ILE A 611 79.63 -39.92 -66.43
N LYS A 612 80.42 -38.85 -66.57
CA LYS A 612 81.79 -38.94 -67.11
C LYS A 612 82.67 -39.89 -66.29
N ILE A 613 82.45 -39.95 -64.97
CA ILE A 613 83.14 -40.89 -64.10
C ILE A 613 82.67 -42.32 -64.37
N VAL A 614 81.35 -42.52 -64.51
CA VAL A 614 80.78 -43.82 -64.89
C VAL A 614 81.33 -44.29 -66.24
N GLU A 615 81.46 -43.40 -67.22
CA GLU A 615 81.96 -43.72 -68.56
C GLU A 615 83.39 -44.28 -68.58
N GLY A 616 84.25 -43.83 -67.67
CA GLY A 616 85.62 -44.35 -67.56
C GLY A 616 85.68 -45.81 -67.10
N GLU A 617 84.63 -46.30 -66.44
CA GLU A 617 84.66 -47.55 -65.65
C GLU A 617 83.61 -48.58 -66.10
N ASP A 618 82.42 -48.12 -66.47
CA ASP A 618 81.32 -48.90 -67.03
C ASP A 618 80.76 -48.17 -68.28
N PRO A 619 81.42 -48.33 -69.43
CA PRO A 619 81.06 -47.62 -70.65
C PRO A 619 79.65 -47.96 -71.18
N GLU A 620 79.13 -49.15 -70.86
CA GLU A 620 77.81 -49.61 -71.30
C GLU A 620 76.71 -48.89 -70.52
N SER A 621 76.79 -48.89 -69.18
CA SER A 621 75.86 -48.14 -68.33
C SER A 621 75.92 -46.64 -68.62
N ALA A 622 77.11 -46.09 -68.89
CA ALA A 622 77.26 -44.68 -69.25
C ALA A 622 76.59 -44.31 -70.59
N ARG A 623 76.58 -45.21 -71.59
CA ARG A 623 75.88 -44.97 -72.87
C ARG A 623 74.36 -44.88 -72.67
N ASN A 624 73.79 -45.75 -71.84
CA ASN A 624 72.37 -45.71 -71.52
C ASN A 624 72.02 -44.39 -70.81
N LEU A 625 72.78 -44.02 -69.77
CA LEU A 625 72.59 -42.78 -69.03
C LEU A 625 72.76 -41.52 -69.90
N LYS A 626 73.71 -41.50 -70.85
CA LYS A 626 73.86 -40.41 -71.81
C LYS A 626 72.67 -40.26 -72.74
N THR A 627 72.03 -41.37 -73.11
CA THR A 627 70.80 -41.34 -73.92
C THR A 627 69.67 -40.70 -73.14
N GLU A 628 69.50 -41.07 -71.87
CA GLU A 628 68.49 -40.45 -71.00
C GLU A 628 68.79 -38.96 -70.70
N ILE A 629 70.06 -38.56 -70.59
CA ILE A 629 70.43 -37.14 -70.47
C ILE A 629 70.05 -36.34 -71.71
N SER A 630 70.23 -36.89 -72.92
CA SER A 630 69.78 -36.21 -74.13
C SER A 630 68.26 -36.01 -74.12
N GLU A 631 67.52 -36.91 -73.47
CA GLU A 631 66.08 -36.75 -73.23
C GLU A 631 65.78 -35.68 -72.18
N LEU A 632 66.55 -35.59 -71.08
CA LEU A 632 66.48 -34.47 -70.13
C LEU A 632 66.72 -33.11 -70.80
N GLU A 633 67.71 -33.01 -71.69
CA GLU A 633 67.99 -31.77 -72.41
C GLU A 633 66.80 -31.34 -73.29
N LYS A 634 66.07 -32.30 -73.87
CA LYS A 634 64.84 -32.01 -74.63
C LYS A 634 63.68 -31.59 -73.72
N LEU A 635 63.60 -32.16 -72.52
CA LEU A 635 62.54 -31.83 -71.54
C LEU A 635 62.76 -30.48 -70.86
N LYS A 636 64.02 -30.05 -70.73
CA LYS A 636 64.42 -28.77 -70.09
C LYS A 636 63.61 -27.56 -70.57
N ASP A 637 63.29 -27.52 -71.87
CA ASP A 637 62.57 -26.41 -72.48
C ASP A 637 61.08 -26.68 -72.72
N ARG A 638 60.57 -27.87 -72.33
CA ARG A 638 59.22 -28.33 -72.68
C ARG A 638 58.34 -28.67 -71.49
N ASP A 639 58.85 -29.43 -70.53
CA ASP A 639 58.04 -30.03 -69.47
C ASP A 639 58.85 -30.15 -68.18
N PRO A 640 58.77 -29.13 -67.28
CA PRO A 640 59.48 -29.15 -66.02
C PRO A 640 59.12 -30.32 -65.10
N ILE A 641 57.87 -30.77 -65.12
CA ILE A 641 57.45 -31.84 -64.23
C ILE A 641 58.09 -33.16 -64.67
N LYS A 642 58.05 -33.48 -65.97
CA LYS A 642 58.72 -34.68 -66.48
C LYS A 642 60.24 -34.60 -66.37
N PHE A 643 60.80 -33.40 -66.45
CA PHE A 643 62.23 -33.21 -66.24
C PHE A 643 62.67 -33.67 -64.85
N ILE A 644 61.98 -33.24 -63.78
CA ILE A 644 62.39 -33.59 -62.42
C ILE A 644 62.24 -35.09 -62.15
N GLU A 645 61.15 -35.70 -62.63
CA GLU A 645 60.92 -37.16 -62.51
C GLU A 645 62.02 -37.98 -63.19
N LEU A 646 62.38 -37.60 -64.42
CA LEU A 646 63.45 -38.27 -65.17
C LEU A 646 64.81 -38.02 -64.51
N TYR A 647 65.08 -36.80 -64.05
CA TYR A 647 66.33 -36.47 -63.38
C TYR A 647 66.53 -37.28 -62.11
N GLU A 648 65.50 -37.37 -61.25
CA GLU A 648 65.58 -38.15 -60.02
C GLU A 648 65.77 -39.65 -60.28
N ARG A 649 65.27 -40.16 -61.41
CA ARG A 649 65.53 -41.54 -61.83
C ARG A 649 66.99 -41.73 -62.22
N ILE A 650 67.53 -40.86 -63.09
CA ILE A 650 68.92 -40.92 -63.55
C ILE A 650 69.88 -40.69 -62.37
N ASP A 651 69.59 -39.73 -61.48
CA ASP A 651 70.44 -39.44 -60.31
C ASP A 651 70.47 -40.64 -59.35
N ARG A 652 69.35 -41.33 -59.15
CA ARG A 652 69.29 -42.59 -58.39
C ARG A 652 70.13 -43.68 -59.04
N GLU A 653 70.02 -43.87 -60.34
CA GLU A 653 70.80 -44.89 -61.06
C GLU A 653 72.30 -44.61 -60.98
N VAL A 654 72.71 -43.36 -61.21
CA VAL A 654 74.10 -42.91 -61.02
C VAL A 654 74.55 -43.17 -59.59
N LYS A 655 73.75 -42.81 -58.57
CA LYS A 655 74.08 -43.07 -57.15
C LYS A 655 74.22 -44.56 -56.82
N LEU A 656 73.55 -45.46 -57.53
CA LEU A 656 73.70 -46.91 -57.35
C LEU A 656 74.99 -47.44 -58.02
N LEU A 657 75.35 -46.89 -59.18
CA LEU A 657 76.53 -47.31 -59.93
C LEU A 657 77.84 -46.81 -59.29
N MET A 658 77.85 -45.60 -58.74
CA MET A 658 79.07 -44.97 -58.22
C MET A 658 79.75 -45.79 -57.09
N PRO A 659 79.04 -46.27 -56.04
CA PRO A 659 79.64 -47.15 -55.04
C PRO A 659 80.19 -48.45 -55.62
N LYS A 660 79.49 -49.03 -56.61
CA LYS A 660 79.91 -50.28 -57.26
C LYS A 660 81.24 -50.08 -57.99
N ILE A 661 81.35 -49.00 -58.77
CA ILE A 661 82.57 -48.61 -59.48
C ILE A 661 83.73 -48.42 -58.50
N ILE A 662 83.51 -47.68 -57.41
CA ILE A 662 84.56 -47.41 -56.42
C ILE A 662 84.98 -48.71 -55.71
N ARG A 663 84.04 -49.60 -55.37
CA ARG A 663 84.36 -50.92 -54.81
C ARG A 663 85.20 -51.75 -55.76
N THR A 664 84.82 -51.83 -57.04
CA THR A 664 85.59 -52.57 -58.04
C THR A 664 87.01 -52.01 -58.21
N LYS A 665 87.18 -50.67 -58.19
CA LYS A 665 88.52 -50.07 -58.19
C LYS A 665 89.33 -50.44 -56.96
N LEU A 666 88.73 -50.36 -55.77
CA LEU A 666 89.40 -50.73 -54.52
C LEU A 666 89.79 -52.21 -54.53
N GLU A 667 88.93 -53.11 -55.00
CA GLU A 667 89.20 -54.54 -55.13
C GLU A 667 90.32 -54.84 -56.12
N ASN A 668 90.32 -54.19 -57.29
CA ASN A 668 91.40 -54.32 -58.27
C ASN A 668 92.72 -53.78 -57.72
N LEU A 669 92.70 -52.64 -57.04
CA LEU A 669 93.89 -52.06 -56.39
C LEU A 669 94.39 -52.98 -55.27
N GLU A 670 93.51 -53.49 -54.42
CA GLU A 670 93.84 -54.44 -53.35
C GLU A 670 94.49 -55.70 -53.92
N LYS A 671 93.89 -56.30 -54.96
CA LYS A 671 94.44 -57.47 -55.65
C LYS A 671 95.81 -57.19 -56.25
N ASN A 672 95.98 -56.05 -56.92
CA ASN A 672 97.26 -55.63 -57.49
C ASN A 672 98.32 -55.48 -56.40
N ILE A 673 97.97 -54.87 -55.25
CA ILE A 673 98.86 -54.70 -54.10
C ILE A 673 99.24 -56.06 -53.51
N SER A 674 98.27 -56.95 -53.27
CA SER A 674 98.51 -58.27 -52.66
C SER A 674 99.43 -59.17 -53.48
N MET A 675 99.45 -59.07 -54.82
CA MET A 675 100.40 -59.82 -55.65
C MET A 675 101.88 -59.53 -55.29
N TYR A 676 102.18 -58.36 -54.73
CA TYR A 676 103.53 -58.00 -54.28
C TYR A 676 103.90 -58.58 -52.90
N GLU A 677 102.91 -58.99 -52.11
CA GLU A 677 103.14 -59.64 -50.83
C GLU A 677 103.76 -61.03 -51.01
N GLU A 678 103.37 -61.76 -52.06
CA GLU A 678 103.92 -63.07 -52.43
C GLU A 678 105.42 -63.05 -52.74
N VAL A 679 105.94 -61.89 -53.17
CA VAL A 679 107.37 -61.64 -53.45
C VAL A 679 108.08 -60.96 -52.27
N GLY A 680 107.41 -60.83 -51.12
CA GLY A 680 107.99 -60.41 -49.85
C GLY A 680 107.96 -58.90 -49.58
N ILE A 681 107.14 -58.14 -50.30
CA ILE A 681 106.89 -56.72 -49.99
C ILE A 681 105.85 -56.61 -48.88
N LYS A 682 106.09 -55.72 -47.91
CA LYS A 682 105.12 -55.43 -46.86
C LYS A 682 104.02 -54.50 -47.39
N THR A 683 102.82 -55.04 -47.56
CA THR A 683 101.65 -54.37 -48.18
C THR A 683 100.62 -53.87 -47.16
N SER A 684 100.76 -54.24 -45.88
CA SER A 684 99.73 -54.06 -44.83
C SER A 684 99.22 -52.62 -44.68
N GLU A 685 100.10 -51.61 -44.76
CA GLU A 685 99.71 -50.20 -44.61
C GLU A 685 98.81 -49.71 -45.75
N TYR A 686 99.01 -50.20 -46.98
CA TYR A 686 98.20 -49.82 -48.12
C TYR A 686 96.85 -50.54 -48.11
N ILE A 687 96.79 -51.79 -47.65
CA ILE A 687 95.53 -52.53 -47.46
C ILE A 687 94.67 -51.86 -46.37
N GLU A 688 95.29 -51.36 -45.30
CA GLU A 688 94.60 -50.58 -44.26
C GLU A 688 93.99 -49.28 -44.83
N LYS A 689 94.74 -48.54 -45.65
CA LYS A 689 94.25 -47.35 -46.36
C LYS A 689 93.12 -47.67 -47.35
N ILE A 690 93.18 -48.79 -48.06
CA ILE A 690 92.06 -49.27 -48.91
C ILE A 690 90.82 -49.52 -48.05
N SER A 691 90.99 -50.15 -46.87
CA SER A 691 89.90 -50.44 -45.94
C SER A 691 89.29 -49.15 -45.37
N GLU A 692 90.11 -48.15 -45.04
CA GLU A 692 89.65 -46.83 -44.60
C GLU A 692 88.82 -46.14 -45.69
N ILE A 693 89.27 -46.17 -46.95
CA ILE A 693 88.49 -45.62 -48.08
C ILE A 693 87.17 -46.40 -48.24
N ARG A 694 87.19 -47.74 -48.07
CA ARG A 694 86.00 -48.59 -48.16
C ARG A 694 84.97 -48.28 -47.06
N MET A 695 85.42 -48.06 -45.82
CA MET A 695 84.55 -47.68 -44.70
C MET A 695 83.88 -46.32 -44.89
N ASN A 696 84.48 -45.44 -45.69
CA ASN A 696 83.97 -44.10 -45.94
C ASN A 696 83.16 -43.97 -47.25
N LEU A 697 82.82 -45.08 -47.91
CA LEU A 697 82.05 -45.08 -49.16
C LEU A 697 80.71 -44.35 -49.07
N GLU A 698 80.10 -44.32 -47.88
CA GLU A 698 78.80 -43.69 -47.66
C GLU A 698 78.92 -42.23 -47.18
N ASN A 699 80.10 -41.80 -46.73
CA ASN A 699 80.30 -40.54 -46.01
C ASN A 699 81.13 -39.50 -46.78
N MET A 700 81.80 -39.87 -47.87
CA MET A 700 82.59 -38.96 -48.70
C MET A 700 81.99 -38.82 -50.10
N SER A 701 82.24 -37.66 -50.74
CA SER A 701 81.82 -37.49 -52.13
C SER A 701 82.55 -38.50 -53.03
N TYR A 702 81.86 -39.04 -54.02
CA TYR A 702 82.44 -40.04 -54.90
C TYR A 702 83.68 -39.54 -55.66
N ILE A 703 83.73 -38.24 -55.98
CA ILE A 703 84.89 -37.58 -56.59
C ILE A 703 86.08 -37.61 -55.62
N GLU A 704 85.86 -37.28 -54.35
CA GLU A 704 86.91 -37.32 -53.33
C GLU A 704 87.43 -38.75 -53.12
N LEU A 705 86.54 -39.74 -53.05
CA LEU A 705 86.91 -41.15 -52.91
C LEU A 705 87.79 -41.62 -54.07
N LEU A 706 87.43 -41.28 -55.31
CA LEU A 706 88.23 -41.63 -56.49
C LEU A 706 89.60 -40.95 -56.49
N ASN A 707 89.68 -39.67 -56.10
CA ASN A 707 90.94 -38.96 -55.97
C ASN A 707 91.86 -39.61 -54.91
N ARG A 708 91.28 -40.07 -53.79
CA ARG A 708 92.04 -40.81 -52.76
C ARG A 708 92.55 -42.15 -53.28
N ILE A 709 91.74 -42.91 -54.01
CA ILE A 709 92.15 -44.19 -54.64
C ILE A 709 93.31 -43.96 -55.60
N HIS A 710 93.18 -42.98 -56.50
CA HIS A 710 94.22 -42.68 -57.47
C HIS A 710 95.53 -42.23 -56.80
N THR A 711 95.43 -41.41 -55.74
CA THR A 711 96.58 -41.00 -54.94
C THR A 711 97.24 -42.20 -54.26
N LEU A 712 96.44 -43.12 -53.71
CA LEU A 712 96.93 -44.32 -53.05
C LEU A 712 97.66 -45.24 -54.03
N GLU A 713 97.10 -45.45 -55.22
CA GLU A 713 97.71 -46.22 -56.30
C GLU A 713 99.05 -45.63 -56.73
N LYS A 714 99.11 -44.31 -56.97
CA LYS A 714 100.34 -43.61 -57.34
C LYS A 714 101.42 -43.69 -56.25
N ASN A 715 101.02 -43.56 -54.99
CA ASN A 715 101.93 -43.69 -53.85
C ASN A 715 102.49 -45.11 -53.75
N PHE A 716 101.64 -46.13 -53.96
CA PHE A 716 102.08 -47.53 -53.96
C PHE A 716 103.07 -47.82 -55.11
N GLN A 717 102.80 -47.34 -56.32
CA GLN A 717 103.72 -47.47 -57.45
C GLN A 717 105.09 -46.82 -57.16
N THR A 718 105.08 -45.63 -56.52
CA THR A 718 106.30 -44.94 -56.10
C THR A 718 107.08 -45.79 -55.08
N TYR A 719 106.38 -46.36 -54.09
CA TYR A 719 106.97 -47.25 -53.10
C TYR A 719 107.60 -48.50 -53.73
N LEU A 720 106.90 -49.15 -54.67
CA LEU A 720 107.43 -50.31 -55.40
C LEU A 720 108.73 -49.96 -56.15
N ARG A 721 108.76 -48.80 -56.81
CA ARG A 721 109.93 -48.33 -57.55
C ARG A 721 111.14 -48.14 -56.65
N GLU A 722 110.97 -47.47 -55.51
CA GLU A 722 112.04 -47.24 -54.53
C GLU A 722 112.51 -48.55 -53.89
N TYR A 723 111.57 -49.42 -53.54
CA TYR A 723 111.89 -50.72 -52.97
C TYR A 723 112.70 -51.59 -53.94
N ALA A 724 112.29 -51.65 -55.21
CA ALA A 724 113.01 -52.37 -56.26
C ALA A 724 114.42 -51.80 -56.51
N LYS A 725 114.59 -50.47 -56.50
CA LYS A 725 115.91 -49.82 -56.62
C LYS A 725 116.83 -50.16 -55.45
N ASN A 726 116.34 -50.01 -54.22
CA ASN A 726 117.11 -50.34 -53.01
C ASN A 726 117.50 -51.83 -52.97
N MET A 727 116.60 -52.70 -53.44
CA MET A 727 116.87 -54.13 -53.58
C MET A 727 117.95 -54.41 -54.62
N MET A 728 117.84 -53.80 -55.81
CA MET A 728 118.84 -53.91 -56.88
C MET A 728 120.22 -53.51 -56.36
N GLU A 729 120.35 -52.38 -55.65
CA GLU A 729 121.61 -51.92 -55.07
C GLU A 729 122.18 -52.87 -54.01
N LYS A 730 121.33 -53.47 -53.16
CA LYS A 730 121.77 -54.45 -52.15
C LYS A 730 122.28 -55.73 -52.80
N ILE A 731 121.57 -56.24 -53.80
CA ILE A 731 121.98 -57.45 -54.53
C ILE A 731 123.25 -57.16 -55.33
N ASP A 732 123.34 -56.03 -56.02
CA ASP A 732 124.55 -55.60 -56.72
C ASP A 732 125.76 -55.58 -55.79
N LYS A 733 125.66 -54.94 -54.60
CA LYS A 733 126.73 -54.94 -53.59
C LYS A 733 127.09 -56.33 -53.07
N THR A 734 126.13 -57.25 -53.00
CA THR A 734 126.34 -58.60 -52.46
C THR A 734 126.95 -59.52 -53.51
N VAL A 735 126.38 -59.54 -54.72
CA VAL A 735 126.83 -60.38 -55.85
C VAL A 735 128.16 -59.87 -56.40
N SER A 736 128.41 -58.56 -56.42
CA SER A 736 129.70 -57.99 -56.89
C SER A 736 130.90 -58.49 -56.12
N LYS A 737 130.73 -58.85 -54.84
CA LYS A 737 131.80 -59.43 -54.01
C LYS A 737 132.24 -60.81 -54.50
N TYR A 738 131.35 -61.55 -55.17
CA TYR A 738 131.60 -62.90 -55.65
C TYR A 738 131.81 -62.95 -57.18
N ASN A 739 131.06 -62.17 -57.95
CA ASN A 739 131.14 -62.09 -59.40
C ASN A 739 130.63 -60.74 -59.94
N VAL A 740 131.56 -59.85 -60.31
CA VAL A 740 131.26 -58.50 -60.80
C VAL A 740 130.46 -58.50 -62.11
N ASN A 741 130.70 -59.47 -63.00
CA ASN A 741 130.01 -59.51 -64.30
C ASN A 741 128.54 -59.93 -64.14
N LYS A 742 128.25 -60.92 -63.31
CA LYS A 742 126.87 -61.30 -62.99
C LYS A 742 126.12 -60.20 -62.25
N ALA A 743 126.80 -59.45 -61.37
CA ALA A 743 126.21 -58.29 -60.72
C ALA A 743 125.80 -57.20 -61.72
N LYS A 744 126.69 -56.86 -62.68
CA LYS A 744 126.36 -55.89 -63.75
C LYS A 744 125.21 -56.34 -64.64
N GLU A 745 125.16 -57.61 -65.01
CA GLU A 745 124.05 -58.17 -65.81
C GLU A 745 122.72 -58.10 -65.05
N PHE A 746 122.72 -58.52 -63.78
CA PHE A 746 121.55 -58.43 -62.90
C PHE A 746 121.08 -56.97 -62.75
N THR A 747 121.99 -56.05 -62.45
CA THR A 747 121.68 -54.63 -62.27
C THR A 747 121.15 -54.00 -63.56
N SER A 748 121.68 -54.36 -64.73
CA SER A 748 121.16 -53.88 -66.01
C SER A 748 119.75 -54.40 -66.28
N LYS A 749 119.46 -55.67 -65.97
CA LYS A 749 118.15 -56.27 -66.19
C LYS A 749 117.10 -55.73 -65.20
N MET A 750 117.47 -55.59 -63.93
CA MET A 750 116.64 -54.95 -62.91
C MET A 750 116.32 -53.51 -63.23
N LYS A 751 117.32 -52.73 -63.67
CA LYS A 751 117.11 -51.33 -64.05
C LYS A 751 116.12 -51.23 -65.20
N LYS A 752 116.23 -52.11 -66.20
CA LYS A 752 115.25 -52.19 -67.30
C LYS A 752 113.83 -52.49 -66.79
N PHE A 753 113.66 -53.47 -65.91
CA PHE A 753 112.34 -53.76 -65.34
C PHE A 753 111.78 -52.61 -64.50
N ILE A 754 112.62 -51.91 -63.73
CA ILE A 754 112.21 -50.74 -62.94
C ILE A 754 111.80 -49.55 -63.82
N ASP A 755 112.54 -49.32 -64.91
CA ASP A 755 112.27 -48.22 -65.85
C ASP A 755 111.04 -48.52 -66.73
N GLU A 756 110.74 -49.80 -66.98
CA GLU A 756 109.50 -50.25 -67.64
C GLU A 756 108.31 -50.43 -66.66
N GLU A 757 108.47 -50.06 -65.38
CA GLU A 757 107.46 -50.23 -64.30
C GLU A 757 106.98 -51.69 -64.09
N LYS A 758 107.77 -52.66 -64.55
CA LYS A 758 107.57 -54.10 -64.36
C LYS A 758 108.12 -54.56 -63.01
N TYR A 759 107.58 -53.98 -61.94
CA TYR A 759 108.12 -54.18 -60.59
C TYR A 759 107.99 -55.62 -60.10
N LEU A 760 106.95 -56.36 -60.52
CA LEU A 760 106.74 -57.74 -60.08
C LEU A 760 107.81 -58.66 -60.67
N GLU A 761 108.13 -58.46 -61.95
CA GLU A 761 109.20 -59.17 -62.67
C GLU A 761 110.56 -58.83 -62.07
N ALA A 762 110.81 -57.55 -61.74
CA ALA A 762 112.02 -57.13 -61.03
C ALA A 762 112.18 -57.87 -59.70
N LEU A 763 111.11 -58.01 -58.92
CA LEU A 763 111.15 -58.69 -57.63
C LEU A 763 111.26 -60.22 -57.75
N ARG A 764 110.71 -60.81 -58.81
CA ARG A 764 110.87 -62.23 -59.11
C ARG A 764 112.28 -62.57 -59.54
N GLU A 765 112.95 -61.69 -60.29
CA GLU A 765 114.36 -61.87 -60.70
C GLU A 765 115.33 -61.94 -59.50
N LYS A 766 114.96 -61.38 -58.33
CA LYS A 766 115.73 -61.54 -57.09
C LYS A 766 115.75 -62.99 -56.58
N ARG A 767 114.66 -63.75 -56.77
CA ARG A 767 114.60 -65.16 -56.36
C ARG A 767 115.44 -65.98 -57.31
#